data_AF-A0A959CV69-F1
#
_entry.id   AF-A0A959CV69-F1
#
_cell.length_a   1.000
_cell.length_b   1.000
_cell.length_c   1.000
_cell.angle_alpha   90.00
_cell.angle_beta   90.00
_cell.angle_gamma   90.00
#
_symmetry.space_group_name_H-M   'P 1'
#
loop_
_entity.id
_entity.type
_entity.pdbx_description
1 polymer ?
#
loop_
_entity_poly.entity_id
_entity_poly.type
_entity_poly.pdbx_seq_one_letter_code
_entity_poly.pdbx_strand_id
1 'polypeptide(L)'
;MDYPNLKSYWQTHAGAFTSAFLEGRASFLPFLLPELAMEFSMPRVLSMLEHRLGRGLARDAFDPQQTIPSPLAGLRSATWIKRTNMVGINVRTIRNFWNVIKYLLTVPESQQSVHLLPIWEPGVVASLYGMASWNINPEFFSQELYEAFPHLDTVEKQLKVVTNFLHASGRAVGLDVIPHTDRYSEIVLGNPRHFEWLQRRDDRITSHRANLHLEVEKAIYSFLREQGPAMDGIDLPSDAEEFFSNDYPESARIDLLFGGREDYGRRGQRRGWLVQHLYKDGFEPVPATMGPPYRGLEVDTSEKAKTIDSEGRIWREYKISKPRKMSRVFGPLARYKLYERLNDNKDWEIDFSKPRQATWDYVCGHFHDIQKEYNFDFMRGDMSHVQMRPEGVPAKVDNYYDLHKAVRAHIRKAKPYFGYFAETFLAGPGFIAYGNEVDHLELADADSTLGDLQSMTVGSPRFLQNFRWYLDILNGRDFAPNFTVMTGDKDDPRFDEFYLGGNEARLFTALFLPDMPSYMALGFECRDPHPAPAPNEHYTKLYVFHITEGEKATKGPYVFGKNGQLFHRLSRLRMAGESIIPKIVSSDTHWLLPPDATAATRVIAWTQAGTPRFLFVVNFDIDAPAINIKIPKARGAGKTPAAQLHFSTHQEKKEASPLFFNGKQYQLDRLEAGEGRVYELFH
;
A
#
# COMPACT_ATOMS: atom_id res chain seq x y z
N MET A 1 11.56 23.19 -16.95
CA MET A 1 12.73 22.48 -17.50
C MET A 1 12.23 21.18 -18.12
N ASP A 2 12.57 20.89 -19.38
CA ASP A 2 12.24 19.57 -19.97
C ASP A 2 13.19 18.48 -19.46
N TYR A 3 12.99 17.22 -19.87
CA TYR A 3 13.74 16.08 -19.35
C TYR A 3 15.24 16.12 -19.64
N PRO A 4 15.70 16.38 -20.89
CA PRO A 4 17.13 16.44 -21.17
C PRO A 4 17.83 17.58 -20.41
N ASN A 5 17.20 18.76 -20.33
CA ASN A 5 17.75 19.88 -19.58
C ASN A 5 17.80 19.60 -18.09
N LEU A 6 16.81 18.90 -17.52
CA LEU A 6 16.81 18.49 -16.11
C LEU A 6 17.91 17.48 -15.80
N LYS A 7 18.10 16.47 -16.67
CA LYS A 7 19.21 15.52 -16.55
C LYS A 7 20.56 16.23 -16.59
N SER A 8 20.74 17.15 -17.53
CA SER A 8 21.96 17.96 -17.65
C SER A 8 22.15 18.87 -16.42
N TYR A 9 21.09 19.53 -15.94
CA TYR A 9 21.12 20.38 -14.76
C TYR A 9 21.59 19.61 -13.52
N TRP A 10 21.04 18.42 -13.28
CA TRP A 10 21.49 17.55 -12.18
C TRP A 10 22.95 17.17 -12.34
N GLN A 11 23.39 16.74 -13.53
CA GLN A 11 24.78 16.35 -13.78
C GLN A 11 25.78 17.50 -13.52
N THR A 12 25.47 18.71 -13.97
CA THR A 12 26.30 19.90 -13.74
C THR A 12 26.41 20.27 -12.27
N HIS A 13 25.34 20.06 -11.48
CA HIS A 13 25.28 20.45 -10.07
C HIS A 13 25.41 19.29 -9.08
N ALA A 14 25.68 18.07 -9.57
CA ALA A 14 25.67 16.83 -8.77
C ALA A 14 26.59 16.91 -7.56
N GLY A 15 27.76 17.54 -7.68
CA GLY A 15 28.70 17.73 -6.58
C GLY A 15 28.14 18.58 -5.44
N ALA A 16 27.48 19.70 -5.78
CA ALA A 16 26.87 20.59 -4.80
C ALA A 16 25.68 19.93 -4.09
N PHE A 17 24.82 19.25 -4.86
CA PHE A 17 23.67 18.53 -4.31
C PHE A 17 24.07 17.33 -3.45
N THR A 18 25.07 16.56 -3.89
CA THR A 18 25.64 15.47 -3.09
C THR A 18 26.22 16.02 -1.80
N SER A 19 27.02 17.08 -1.84
CA SER A 19 27.58 17.69 -0.63
C SER A 19 26.51 18.17 0.34
N ALA A 20 25.43 18.79 -0.16
CA ALA A 20 24.30 19.21 0.67
C ALA A 20 23.61 18.02 1.36
N PHE A 21 23.43 16.89 0.66
CA PHE A 21 22.90 15.67 1.25
C PHE A 21 23.84 15.09 2.32
N LEU A 22 25.12 14.93 2.00
CA LEU A 22 26.12 14.35 2.89
C LEU A 22 26.28 15.17 4.19
N GLU A 23 26.28 16.50 4.08
CA GLU A 23 26.37 17.44 5.21
C GLU A 23 25.04 17.61 5.97
N GLY A 24 23.95 16.97 5.52
CA GLY A 24 22.64 17.08 6.13
C GLY A 24 21.91 18.40 5.94
N ARG A 25 22.36 19.22 4.99
CA ARG A 25 21.65 20.44 4.56
C ARG A 25 20.43 20.13 3.67
N ALA A 26 20.36 18.94 3.10
CA ALA A 26 19.20 18.40 2.41
C ALA A 26 18.96 16.95 2.85
N SER A 27 17.71 16.55 3.04
CA SER A 27 17.36 15.16 3.40
C SER A 27 17.42 14.17 2.23
N PHE A 28 17.51 14.66 1.00
CA PHE A 28 17.53 13.90 -0.25
C PHE A 28 18.44 14.59 -1.29
N LEU A 29 18.66 13.96 -2.44
CA LEU A 29 19.41 14.48 -3.57
C LEU A 29 18.48 15.31 -4.50
N PRO A 30 18.49 16.65 -4.44
CA PRO A 30 17.46 17.47 -5.08
C PRO A 30 17.56 17.47 -6.61
N PHE A 31 16.48 17.21 -7.35
CA PHE A 31 16.50 17.07 -8.81
C PHE A 31 17.18 15.79 -9.34
N LEU A 32 17.58 14.84 -8.50
CA LEU A 32 17.99 13.51 -8.95
C LEU A 32 16.76 12.74 -9.48
N LEU A 33 16.74 12.48 -10.78
CA LEU A 33 15.72 11.65 -11.41
C LEU A 33 15.74 10.22 -10.83
N PRO A 34 14.58 9.61 -10.50
CA PRO A 34 14.50 8.24 -9.99
C PRO A 34 15.21 7.21 -10.88
N GLU A 35 15.06 7.31 -12.21
CA GLU A 35 15.76 6.45 -13.16
C GLU A 35 17.29 6.51 -12.99
N LEU A 36 17.86 7.70 -12.80
CA LEU A 36 19.30 7.87 -12.61
C LEU A 36 19.76 7.36 -11.24
N ALA A 37 18.90 7.41 -10.22
CA ALA A 37 19.21 6.85 -8.92
C ALA A 37 19.37 5.32 -8.99
N MET A 38 18.55 4.64 -9.82
CA MET A 38 18.65 3.19 -10.05
C MET A 38 20.01 2.79 -10.66
N GLU A 39 20.64 3.70 -11.42
CA GLU A 39 21.95 3.51 -12.05
C GLU A 39 23.14 3.74 -11.10
N PHE A 40 22.91 4.18 -9.85
CA PHE A 40 24.03 4.37 -8.91
C PHE A 40 24.67 3.03 -8.56
N SER A 41 26.00 3.00 -8.62
CA SER A 41 26.78 1.82 -8.24
C SER A 41 26.79 1.61 -6.74
N MET A 42 26.92 0.35 -6.31
CA MET A 42 27.06 -0.02 -4.90
C MET A 42 28.08 0.84 -4.14
N PRO A 43 29.35 1.00 -4.56
CA PRO A 43 30.33 1.78 -3.78
C PRO A 43 29.92 3.24 -3.58
N ARG A 44 29.22 3.83 -4.57
CA ARG A 44 28.71 5.20 -4.48
C ARG A 44 27.63 5.29 -3.41
N VAL A 45 26.65 4.39 -3.43
CA VAL A 45 25.55 4.38 -2.46
C VAL A 45 26.08 4.12 -1.05
N LEU A 46 26.98 3.14 -0.89
CA LEU A 46 27.61 2.83 0.40
C LEU A 46 28.34 4.03 0.99
N SER A 47 29.18 4.70 0.19
CA SER A 47 29.91 5.89 0.63
C SER A 47 28.96 7.01 1.07
N MET A 48 27.86 7.21 0.34
CA MET A 48 26.83 8.18 0.72
C MET A 48 26.17 7.83 2.06
N LEU A 49 25.79 6.57 2.26
CA LEU A 49 25.14 6.10 3.49
C LEU A 49 26.07 6.15 4.70
N GLU A 50 27.32 5.68 4.56
CA GLU A 50 28.31 5.72 5.65
C GLU A 50 28.62 7.14 6.11
N HIS A 51 28.71 8.08 5.17
CA HIS A 51 28.94 9.47 5.50
C HIS A 51 27.71 10.11 6.16
N ARG A 52 26.51 9.83 5.64
CA ARG A 52 25.26 10.41 6.14
C ARG A 52 24.88 9.88 7.52
N LEU A 53 25.00 8.58 7.75
CA LEU A 53 24.60 7.90 8.97
C LEU A 53 25.73 7.78 10.00
N GLY A 54 26.97 7.93 9.54
CA GLY A 54 28.16 7.56 10.30
C GLY A 54 28.46 6.06 10.17
N ARG A 55 29.76 5.71 10.20
CA ARG A 55 30.24 4.34 9.99
C ARG A 55 29.68 3.31 10.97
N GLY A 56 29.46 3.70 12.24
CA GLY A 56 28.93 2.80 13.26
C GLY A 56 27.51 2.34 12.93
N LEU A 57 26.60 3.29 12.77
CA LEU A 57 25.20 3.00 12.44
C LEU A 57 25.05 2.31 11.08
N ALA A 58 25.84 2.72 10.08
CA ALA A 58 25.85 2.07 8.77
C ALA A 58 26.29 0.59 8.87
N ARG A 59 27.35 0.29 9.63
CA ARG A 59 27.80 -1.09 9.88
C ARG A 59 26.71 -1.90 10.58
N ASP A 60 26.10 -1.35 11.63
CA ASP A 60 25.06 -2.03 12.39
C ASP A 60 23.81 -2.27 11.52
N ALA A 61 23.50 -1.36 10.58
CA ALA A 61 22.41 -1.55 9.63
C ALA A 61 22.67 -2.65 8.59
N PHE A 62 23.94 -2.90 8.23
CA PHE A 62 24.33 -3.99 7.33
C PHE A 62 24.31 -5.38 7.97
N ASP A 63 24.25 -5.48 9.30
CA ASP A 63 24.19 -6.77 9.98
C ASP A 63 22.73 -7.26 10.03
N PRO A 64 22.36 -8.35 9.33
CA PRO A 64 21.01 -8.88 9.35
C PRO A 64 20.61 -9.46 10.72
N GLN A 65 21.57 -9.72 11.62
CA GLN A 65 21.27 -10.14 13.00
C GLN A 65 20.94 -8.97 13.92
N GLN A 66 21.25 -7.73 13.50
CA GLN A 66 20.90 -6.53 14.23
C GLN A 66 19.53 -6.01 13.83
N THR A 67 18.87 -5.34 14.77
CA THR A 67 17.64 -4.60 14.51
C THR A 67 17.86 -3.15 14.87
N ILE A 68 17.86 -2.28 13.86
CA ILE A 68 17.85 -0.83 14.11
C ILE A 68 16.46 -0.46 14.66
N PRO A 69 16.37 0.22 15.81
CA PRO A 69 15.10 0.66 16.37
C PRO A 69 14.34 1.53 15.37
N SER A 70 13.03 1.33 15.32
CA SER A 70 12.14 2.18 14.54
C SER A 70 12.26 3.64 14.98
N PRO A 71 12.10 4.63 14.07
CA PRO A 71 12.03 6.05 14.47
C PRO A 71 10.81 6.36 15.36
N LEU A 72 9.85 5.44 15.42
CA LEU A 72 8.64 5.55 16.25
C LEU A 72 8.80 4.83 17.60
N ALA A 73 9.98 4.24 17.87
CA ALA A 73 10.26 3.58 19.13
C ALA A 73 10.02 4.53 20.31
N GLY A 74 9.27 4.05 21.31
CA GLY A 74 8.88 4.83 22.49
C GLY A 74 7.52 5.50 22.39
N LEU A 75 6.92 5.61 21.20
CA LEU A 75 5.53 6.03 21.06
C LEU A 75 4.58 4.98 21.67
N ARG A 76 3.44 5.43 22.18
CA ARG A 76 2.43 4.56 22.82
C ARG A 76 1.15 4.38 21.99
N SER A 77 1.07 5.06 20.86
CA SER A 77 -0.11 5.08 19.99
C SER A 77 0.28 5.14 18.52
N ALA A 78 -0.62 4.66 17.67
CA ALA A 78 -0.51 4.72 16.22
C ALA A 78 -0.95 6.07 15.62
N THR A 79 -1.22 7.08 16.45
CA THR A 79 -1.73 8.39 16.01
C THR A 79 -0.78 9.13 15.05
N TRP A 80 0.50 8.76 15.03
CA TRP A 80 1.48 9.30 14.09
C TRP A 80 1.06 9.06 12.62
N ILE A 81 0.39 7.94 12.31
CA ILE A 81 0.01 7.60 10.93
C ILE A 81 -1.08 8.53 10.39
N LYS A 82 -1.81 9.22 11.27
CA LYS A 82 -2.81 10.24 10.90
C LYS A 82 -2.18 11.54 10.39
N ARG A 83 -0.86 11.66 10.43
CA ARG A 83 -0.11 12.88 10.04
C ARG A 83 1.09 12.57 9.14
N THR A 84 1.25 11.31 8.72
CA THR A 84 2.40 10.92 7.90
C THR A 84 2.14 11.18 6.42
N ASN A 85 3.17 11.62 5.70
CA ASN A 85 3.20 11.50 4.25
C ASN A 85 3.93 10.20 3.91
N MET A 86 3.29 9.38 3.10
CA MET A 86 3.72 8.03 2.78
C MET A 86 4.10 7.92 1.31
N VAL A 87 5.13 7.13 1.03
CA VAL A 87 5.46 6.67 -0.32
C VAL A 87 5.22 5.17 -0.45
N GLY A 88 4.46 4.77 -1.46
CA GLY A 88 4.22 3.37 -1.83
C GLY A 88 5.23 2.90 -2.87
N ILE A 89 5.94 1.81 -2.60
CA ILE A 89 6.98 1.25 -3.46
C ILE A 89 6.61 -0.18 -3.86
N ASN A 90 6.31 -0.38 -5.14
CA ASN A 90 6.29 -1.72 -5.73
C ASN A 90 7.74 -2.16 -5.99
N VAL A 91 8.25 -3.09 -5.18
CA VAL A 91 9.63 -3.57 -5.31
C VAL A 91 9.86 -4.21 -6.67
N ARG A 92 8.86 -4.88 -7.27
CA ARG A 92 8.99 -5.47 -8.62
C ARG A 92 9.27 -4.43 -9.70
N THR A 93 8.67 -3.24 -9.58
CA THR A 93 8.92 -2.11 -10.50
C THR A 93 10.38 -1.68 -10.51
N ILE A 94 11.02 -1.70 -9.34
CA ILE A 94 12.46 -1.38 -9.16
C ILE A 94 13.33 -2.63 -8.98
N ARG A 95 12.77 -3.81 -9.27
CA ARG A 95 13.39 -5.14 -9.31
C ARG A 95 13.78 -5.77 -7.97
N ASN A 96 14.46 -5.07 -7.06
CA ASN A 96 14.99 -5.68 -5.83
C ASN A 96 14.95 -4.75 -4.61
N PHE A 97 15.13 -5.31 -3.42
CA PHE A 97 15.08 -4.55 -2.17
C PHE A 97 16.16 -3.48 -2.07
N TRP A 98 17.38 -3.73 -2.58
CA TRP A 98 18.44 -2.71 -2.51
C TRP A 98 18.10 -1.45 -3.30
N ASN A 99 17.37 -1.58 -4.40
CA ASN A 99 16.91 -0.44 -5.18
C ASN A 99 15.90 0.44 -4.42
N VAL A 100 15.26 -0.05 -3.35
CA VAL A 100 14.47 0.79 -2.44
C VAL A 100 15.36 1.89 -1.84
N ILE A 101 16.57 1.54 -1.40
CA ILE A 101 17.53 2.49 -0.83
C ILE A 101 17.98 3.51 -1.88
N LYS A 102 18.29 3.05 -3.10
CA LYS A 102 18.63 3.94 -4.22
C LYS A 102 17.49 4.92 -4.52
N TYR A 103 16.25 4.44 -4.56
CA TYR A 103 15.09 5.25 -4.87
C TYR A 103 14.88 6.35 -3.82
N LEU A 104 15.03 6.01 -2.53
CA LEU A 104 14.82 6.95 -1.43
C LEU A 104 15.85 8.08 -1.35
N LEU A 105 16.98 7.97 -2.06
CA LEU A 105 17.86 9.13 -2.26
C LEU A 105 17.14 10.28 -3.00
N THR A 106 16.01 10.03 -3.66
CA THR A 106 15.19 11.03 -4.37
C THR A 106 13.97 11.52 -3.57
N VAL A 107 13.75 10.97 -2.38
CA VAL A 107 12.55 11.18 -1.56
C VAL A 107 12.88 11.98 -0.29
N PRO A 108 12.29 13.16 -0.07
CA PRO A 108 12.58 14.00 1.10
C PRO A 108 12.08 13.39 2.41
N GLU A 109 12.67 13.77 3.54
CA GLU A 109 12.30 13.37 4.91
C GLU A 109 10.83 13.64 5.21
N SER A 110 10.25 14.68 4.61
CA SER A 110 8.83 15.00 4.75
C SER A 110 7.89 13.87 4.33
N GLN A 111 8.34 12.91 3.49
CA GLN A 111 7.66 11.65 3.17
C GLN A 111 8.13 10.52 4.10
N GLN A 112 7.96 10.71 5.40
CA GLN A 112 8.56 9.94 6.50
C GLN A 112 8.15 8.46 6.61
N SER A 113 7.22 7.96 5.80
CA SER A 113 6.81 6.55 5.81
C SER A 113 6.94 5.88 4.45
N VAL A 114 7.39 4.64 4.45
CA VAL A 114 7.56 3.79 3.26
C VAL A 114 6.64 2.59 3.37
N HIS A 115 5.70 2.47 2.44
CA HIS A 115 4.88 1.28 2.26
C HIS A 115 5.53 0.41 1.18
N LEU A 116 6.06 -0.75 1.58
CA LEU A 116 6.46 -1.77 0.63
C LEU A 116 5.20 -2.53 0.22
N LEU A 117 4.81 -2.39 -1.06
CA LEU A 117 3.73 -3.19 -1.65
C LEU A 117 4.09 -4.68 -1.55
N PRO A 118 3.13 -5.61 -1.71
CA PRO A 118 3.25 -6.93 -1.14
C PRO A 118 4.54 -7.64 -1.54
N ILE A 119 5.23 -8.18 -0.55
CA ILE A 119 6.59 -8.73 -0.69
C ILE A 119 6.61 -10.28 -0.78
N TRP A 120 5.43 -10.88 -0.91
CA TRP A 120 5.22 -12.31 -0.75
C TRP A 120 5.53 -13.11 -2.01
N GLU A 121 5.94 -14.35 -1.80
CA GLU A 121 6.03 -15.35 -2.86
C GLU A 121 4.67 -15.49 -3.59
N PRO A 122 4.62 -15.29 -4.93
CA PRO A 122 3.37 -15.18 -5.65
C PRO A 122 2.85 -16.54 -6.14
N GLY A 123 1.52 -16.63 -6.21
CA GLY A 123 0.76 -17.80 -6.63
C GLY A 123 0.66 -18.06 -8.14
N VAL A 124 -0.36 -18.83 -8.54
CA VAL A 124 -0.56 -19.36 -9.91
C VAL A 124 -0.75 -18.25 -10.96
N VAL A 125 -1.28 -17.09 -10.58
CA VAL A 125 -1.41 -15.92 -11.48
C VAL A 125 -0.25 -14.92 -11.35
N ALA A 126 0.82 -15.31 -10.64
CA ALA A 126 1.98 -14.49 -10.36
C ALA A 126 1.67 -13.07 -9.80
N SER A 127 0.54 -12.98 -9.11
CA SER A 127 0.10 -11.81 -8.36
C SER A 127 0.77 -11.82 -6.99
N LEU A 128 1.39 -10.70 -6.59
CA LEU A 128 1.91 -10.55 -5.23
C LEU A 128 0.80 -10.54 -4.17
N TYR A 129 -0.46 -10.31 -4.57
CA TYR A 129 -1.61 -10.41 -3.67
C TYR A 129 -2.14 -11.84 -3.49
N GLY A 130 -1.71 -12.80 -4.32
CA GLY A 130 -2.01 -14.21 -4.12
C GLY A 130 -0.83 -14.91 -3.47
N MET A 131 -0.76 -14.90 -2.14
CA MET A 131 0.36 -15.51 -1.40
C MET A 131 0.42 -17.02 -1.64
N ALA A 132 1.51 -17.51 -2.21
CA ALA A 132 1.77 -18.96 -2.36
C ALA A 132 2.28 -19.58 -1.06
N SER A 133 3.03 -18.81 -0.28
CA SER A 133 3.66 -19.21 0.98
C SER A 133 3.84 -17.98 1.89
N TRP A 134 4.32 -18.18 3.11
CA TRP A 134 4.74 -17.10 4.01
C TRP A 134 6.17 -16.57 3.69
N ASN A 135 6.81 -17.10 2.65
CA ASN A 135 8.17 -16.68 2.27
C ASN A 135 8.17 -15.31 1.59
N ILE A 136 9.32 -14.65 1.67
CA ILE A 136 9.58 -13.44 0.91
C ILE A 136 9.89 -13.82 -0.53
N ASN A 137 9.40 -13.05 -1.50
CA ASN A 137 9.56 -13.36 -2.90
C ASN A 137 11.06 -13.32 -3.31
N PRO A 138 11.64 -14.43 -3.79
CA PRO A 138 13.05 -14.48 -4.17
C PRO A 138 13.39 -13.57 -5.35
N GLU A 139 12.40 -13.12 -6.13
CA GLU A 139 12.63 -12.17 -7.24
C GLU A 139 13.22 -10.83 -6.77
N PHE A 140 13.04 -10.49 -5.48
CA PHE A 140 13.54 -9.23 -4.91
C PHE A 140 14.98 -9.29 -4.42
N PHE A 141 15.67 -10.40 -4.66
CA PHE A 141 17.09 -10.56 -4.36
C PHE A 141 17.97 -9.63 -5.21
N SER A 142 18.85 -8.90 -4.55
CA SER A 142 19.87 -8.05 -5.19
C SER A 142 21.19 -8.81 -5.30
N GLN A 143 21.51 -9.22 -6.53
CA GLN A 143 22.81 -9.79 -6.86
C GLN A 143 23.96 -8.82 -6.57
N GLU A 144 23.78 -7.53 -6.87
CA GLU A 144 24.77 -6.48 -6.62
C GLU A 144 25.10 -6.35 -5.11
N LEU A 145 24.10 -6.50 -4.24
CA LEU A 145 24.29 -6.43 -2.80
C LEU A 145 25.02 -7.66 -2.26
N TYR A 146 24.66 -8.85 -2.75
CA TYR A 146 25.35 -10.09 -2.41
C TYR A 146 26.82 -10.09 -2.85
N GLU A 147 27.13 -9.59 -4.04
CA GLU A 147 28.52 -9.48 -4.51
C GLU A 147 29.38 -8.57 -3.64
N ALA A 148 28.80 -7.49 -3.12
CA ALA A 148 29.48 -6.59 -2.18
C ALA A 148 29.55 -7.16 -0.76
N PHE A 149 28.54 -7.91 -0.34
CA PHE A 149 28.42 -8.49 1.00
C PHE A 149 27.93 -9.95 0.91
N PRO A 150 28.85 -10.93 0.75
CA PRO A 150 28.48 -12.33 0.50
C PRO A 150 27.69 -13.01 1.63
N HIS A 151 27.60 -12.42 2.82
CA HIS A 151 26.77 -12.94 3.90
C HIS A 151 25.28 -12.58 3.75
N LEU A 152 24.93 -11.64 2.85
CA LEU A 152 23.57 -11.26 2.46
C LEU A 152 23.08 -12.12 1.28
N ASP A 153 23.23 -13.43 1.46
CA ASP A 153 23.03 -14.53 0.49
C ASP A 153 21.57 -14.97 0.32
N THR A 154 20.64 -14.38 1.08
CA THR A 154 19.19 -14.69 1.02
C THR A 154 18.38 -13.41 0.96
N VAL A 155 17.19 -13.50 0.36
CA VAL A 155 16.31 -12.34 0.16
C VAL A 155 15.79 -11.78 1.50
N GLU A 156 15.60 -12.64 2.50
CA GLU A 156 15.20 -12.28 3.86
C GLU A 156 16.26 -11.43 4.56
N LYS A 157 17.53 -11.84 4.48
CA LYS A 157 18.64 -11.04 5.03
C LYS A 157 18.73 -9.67 4.35
N GLN A 158 18.50 -9.61 3.05
CA GLN A 158 18.50 -8.34 2.32
C GLN A 158 17.32 -7.44 2.69
N LEU A 159 16.10 -7.99 2.84
CA LEU A 159 14.95 -7.25 3.36
C LEU A 159 15.24 -6.70 4.75
N LYS A 160 15.81 -7.52 5.64
CA LYS A 160 16.18 -7.11 6.99
C LYS A 160 17.14 -5.92 7.01
N VAL A 161 18.22 -6.00 6.22
CA VAL A 161 19.20 -4.91 6.07
C VAL A 161 18.56 -3.65 5.47
N VAL A 162 17.72 -3.80 4.44
CA VAL A 162 17.02 -2.67 3.84
C VAL A 162 16.12 -1.98 4.85
N THR A 163 15.32 -2.72 5.62
CA THR A 163 14.50 -2.14 6.71
C THR A 163 15.35 -1.47 7.78
N ASN A 164 16.51 -2.04 8.14
CA ASN A 164 17.45 -1.39 9.05
C ASN A 164 17.94 -0.03 8.52
N PHE A 165 18.27 0.08 7.22
CA PHE A 165 18.63 1.35 6.60
C PHE A 165 17.48 2.35 6.55
N LEU A 166 16.26 1.88 6.29
CA LEU A 166 15.07 2.72 6.34
C LEU A 166 14.89 3.33 7.74
N HIS A 167 14.97 2.53 8.80
CA HIS A 167 14.91 3.03 10.17
C HIS A 167 16.08 3.95 10.53
N ALA A 168 17.31 3.60 10.13
CA ALA A 168 18.49 4.42 10.36
C ALA A 168 18.38 5.80 9.70
N SER A 169 17.67 5.89 8.57
CA SER A 169 17.37 7.14 7.87
C SER A 169 16.11 7.87 8.38
N GLY A 170 15.51 7.40 9.48
CA GLY A 170 14.35 8.03 10.12
C GLY A 170 13.00 7.70 9.47
N ARG A 171 12.90 6.63 8.67
CA ARG A 171 11.65 6.25 7.98
C ARG A 171 10.92 5.16 8.73
N ALA A 172 9.61 5.29 8.86
CA ALA A 172 8.75 4.18 9.27
C ALA A 172 8.48 3.25 8.06
N VAL A 173 8.38 1.95 8.29
CA VAL A 173 8.24 0.96 7.20
C VAL A 173 6.99 0.12 7.38
N GLY A 174 6.20 -0.08 6.34
CA GLY A 174 4.99 -0.90 6.38
C GLY A 174 4.97 -2.00 5.35
N LEU A 175 4.16 -3.02 5.66
CA LEU A 175 3.89 -4.19 4.82
C LEU A 175 2.40 -4.29 4.46
N ASP A 176 2.07 -5.07 3.44
CA ASP A 176 0.69 -5.51 3.18
C ASP A 176 0.27 -6.66 4.11
N VAL A 177 -0.93 -6.56 4.68
CA VAL A 177 -1.63 -7.65 5.37
C VAL A 177 -2.83 -8.07 4.52
N ILE A 178 -2.74 -9.27 3.96
CA ILE A 178 -3.68 -9.79 2.96
C ILE A 178 -4.67 -10.76 3.64
N PRO A 179 -6.00 -10.57 3.47
CA PRO A 179 -7.02 -11.41 4.12
C PRO A 179 -7.33 -12.71 3.35
N HIS A 180 -6.51 -13.04 2.35
CA HIS A 180 -6.65 -14.17 1.44
C HIS A 180 -5.26 -14.65 0.97
N THR A 181 -5.21 -15.80 0.31
CA THR A 181 -3.98 -16.40 -0.24
C THR A 181 -4.21 -16.87 -1.67
N ASP A 182 -3.18 -17.33 -2.37
CA ASP A 182 -3.35 -18.09 -3.61
C ASP A 182 -4.22 -19.33 -3.38
N ARG A 183 -4.99 -19.71 -4.40
CA ARG A 183 -5.78 -20.93 -4.39
C ARG A 183 -4.83 -22.12 -4.48
N TYR A 184 -4.91 -23.02 -3.51
CA TYR A 184 -3.93 -24.10 -3.31
C TYR A 184 -2.50 -23.56 -3.06
N SER A 185 -2.39 -22.45 -2.34
CA SER A 185 -1.14 -22.06 -1.69
C SER A 185 -0.65 -23.18 -0.76
N GLU A 186 0.64 -23.18 -0.47
CA GLU A 186 1.23 -24.05 0.55
C GLU A 186 0.60 -23.77 1.93
N ILE A 187 0.21 -22.52 2.19
CA ILE A 187 -0.55 -22.10 3.38
C ILE A 187 -1.87 -22.89 3.48
N VAL A 188 -2.61 -23.00 2.36
CA VAL A 188 -3.90 -23.71 2.27
C VAL A 188 -3.71 -25.22 2.38
N LEU A 189 -2.75 -25.77 1.65
CA LEU A 189 -2.50 -27.21 1.58
C LEU A 189 -1.87 -27.75 2.87
N GLY A 190 -1.02 -26.97 3.51
CA GLY A 190 -0.42 -27.30 4.80
C GLY A 190 -1.42 -27.18 5.96
N ASN A 191 -2.51 -26.41 5.82
CA ASN A 191 -3.48 -26.20 6.89
C ASN A 191 -4.95 -26.13 6.40
N PRO A 192 -5.51 -27.20 5.81
CA PRO A 192 -6.85 -27.16 5.20
C PRO A 192 -7.97 -26.69 6.14
N ARG A 193 -7.88 -27.02 7.44
CA ARG A 193 -8.82 -26.59 8.50
C ARG A 193 -9.01 -25.07 8.67
N HIS A 194 -8.08 -24.24 8.20
CA HIS A 194 -8.19 -22.79 8.25
C HIS A 194 -8.92 -22.18 7.05
N PHE A 195 -9.32 -23.01 6.08
CA PHE A 195 -9.95 -22.56 4.83
C PHE A 195 -11.29 -23.25 4.59
N GLU A 196 -12.10 -22.64 3.73
CA GLU A 196 -13.32 -23.26 3.24
C GLU A 196 -13.04 -24.06 1.97
N TRP A 197 -13.70 -25.20 1.85
CA TRP A 197 -13.55 -26.12 0.73
C TRP A 197 -14.91 -26.38 0.09
N LEU A 198 -14.89 -26.62 -1.21
CA LEU A 198 -15.99 -27.17 -1.97
C LEU A 198 -15.54 -28.43 -2.70
N GLN A 199 -16.49 -29.26 -3.08
CA GLN A 199 -16.29 -30.37 -4.00
C GLN A 199 -17.14 -30.11 -5.24
N ARG A 200 -16.52 -30.23 -6.41
CA ARG A 200 -17.17 -30.03 -7.72
C ARG A 200 -17.14 -31.32 -8.52
N ARG A 201 -18.23 -31.59 -9.25
CA ARG A 201 -18.26 -32.53 -10.36
C ARG A 201 -18.77 -31.80 -11.58
N ASP A 202 -17.95 -31.72 -12.61
CA ASP A 202 -18.23 -30.97 -13.83
C ASP A 202 -18.67 -29.53 -13.54
N ASP A 203 -19.90 -29.17 -13.89
CA ASP A 203 -20.46 -27.83 -13.75
C ASP A 203 -21.26 -27.63 -12.46
N ARG A 204 -21.15 -28.53 -11.48
CA ARG A 204 -21.92 -28.49 -10.23
C ARG A 204 -21.07 -28.61 -8.99
N ILE A 205 -21.31 -27.72 -8.03
CA ILE A 205 -20.82 -27.90 -6.66
C ILE A 205 -21.67 -28.98 -6.00
N THR A 206 -21.04 -30.10 -5.64
CA THR A 206 -21.70 -31.27 -5.04
C THR A 206 -21.62 -31.26 -3.52
N SER A 207 -20.65 -30.55 -2.95
CA SER A 207 -20.51 -30.38 -1.50
C SER A 207 -19.81 -29.06 -1.20
N HIS A 208 -20.20 -28.44 -0.10
CA HIS A 208 -19.50 -27.32 0.52
C HIS A 208 -19.70 -27.36 2.04
N ARG A 209 -19.76 -28.58 2.61
CA ARG A 209 -20.00 -28.79 4.04
C ARG A 209 -19.00 -28.06 4.91
N ALA A 210 -19.41 -27.67 6.11
CA ALA A 210 -18.60 -26.88 7.02
C ALA A 210 -17.28 -27.58 7.42
N ASN A 211 -17.27 -28.91 7.43
CA ASN A 211 -16.13 -29.74 7.82
C ASN A 211 -15.47 -30.50 6.65
N LEU A 212 -15.70 -30.09 5.40
CA LEU A 212 -15.14 -30.75 4.21
C LEU A 212 -13.59 -30.82 4.21
N HIS A 213 -12.93 -29.91 4.94
CA HIS A 213 -11.47 -29.93 5.13
C HIS A 213 -10.95 -31.27 5.70
N LEU A 214 -11.73 -32.01 6.50
CA LEU A 214 -11.31 -33.31 7.04
C LEU A 214 -11.13 -34.37 5.95
N GLU A 215 -11.91 -34.31 4.88
CA GLU A 215 -11.74 -35.20 3.71
C GLU A 215 -10.54 -34.78 2.88
N VAL A 216 -10.32 -33.47 2.75
CA VAL A 216 -9.15 -32.90 2.07
C VAL A 216 -7.87 -33.27 2.80
N GLU A 217 -7.82 -33.18 4.12
CA GLU A 217 -6.67 -33.60 4.95
C GLU A 217 -6.32 -35.07 4.71
N LYS A 218 -7.33 -35.95 4.64
CA LYS A 218 -7.13 -37.36 4.29
C LYS A 218 -6.59 -37.54 2.89
N ALA A 219 -7.08 -36.79 1.90
CA ALA A 219 -6.59 -36.84 0.53
C ALA A 219 -5.13 -36.36 0.42
N ILE A 220 -4.78 -35.25 1.09
CA ILE A 220 -3.41 -34.73 1.13
C ILE A 220 -2.47 -35.75 1.79
N TYR A 221 -2.89 -36.38 2.88
CA TYR A 221 -2.08 -37.40 3.53
C TYR A 221 -1.96 -38.69 2.68
N SER A 222 -3.00 -39.09 1.94
CA SER A 222 -2.91 -40.18 0.96
C SER A 222 -1.88 -39.89 -0.13
N PHE A 223 -1.91 -38.68 -0.68
CA PHE A 223 -0.88 -38.20 -1.61
C PHE A 223 0.53 -38.32 -1.01
N LEU A 224 0.72 -37.88 0.24
CA LEU A 224 2.02 -37.95 0.91
C LEU A 224 2.49 -39.41 1.09
N ARG A 225 1.58 -40.34 1.39
CA ARG A 225 1.90 -41.78 1.46
C ARG A 225 2.24 -42.40 0.10
N GLU A 226 1.57 -41.96 -0.96
CA GLU A 226 1.79 -42.47 -2.32
C GLU A 226 3.09 -41.93 -2.93
N GLN A 227 3.38 -40.65 -2.73
CA GLN A 227 4.53 -39.97 -3.33
C GLN A 227 5.78 -39.98 -2.44
N GLY A 228 5.63 -40.28 -1.14
CA GLY A 228 6.68 -40.15 -0.14
C GLY A 228 6.95 -38.69 0.25
N PRO A 229 7.80 -38.47 1.28
CA PRO A 229 8.17 -37.12 1.73
C PRO A 229 8.96 -36.34 0.66
N ALA A 230 8.94 -35.02 0.72
CA ALA A 230 9.74 -34.15 -0.15
C ALA A 230 11.22 -34.08 0.24
N MET A 231 11.53 -34.37 1.50
CA MET A 231 12.89 -34.47 2.01
C MET A 231 13.16 -35.89 2.48
N ASP A 232 14.39 -36.36 2.20
CA ASP A 232 14.81 -37.70 2.55
C ASP A 232 15.05 -37.84 4.06
N GLY A 233 14.85 -39.06 4.59
CA GLY A 233 15.18 -39.38 5.98
C GLY A 233 14.22 -38.84 7.05
N ILE A 234 13.02 -38.39 6.65
CA ILE A 234 11.96 -37.97 7.58
C ILE A 234 10.87 -39.05 7.62
N ASP A 235 10.59 -39.54 8.83
CA ASP A 235 9.49 -40.48 9.04
C ASP A 235 8.14 -39.78 8.85
N LEU A 236 7.25 -40.46 8.13
CA LEU A 236 5.87 -40.00 7.99
C LEU A 236 5.10 -40.24 9.30
N PRO A 237 4.26 -39.29 9.73
CA PRO A 237 3.28 -39.53 10.80
C PRO A 237 2.40 -40.73 10.49
N SER A 238 1.76 -41.34 11.49
CA SER A 238 0.97 -42.56 11.33
C SER A 238 -0.29 -42.38 10.49
N ASP A 239 -0.90 -41.19 10.57
CA ASP A 239 -2.12 -40.85 9.87
C ASP A 239 -2.29 -39.33 9.67
N ALA A 240 -3.40 -38.96 9.03
CA ALA A 240 -3.75 -37.57 8.77
C ALA A 240 -4.05 -36.78 10.05
N GLU A 241 -4.56 -37.42 11.11
CA GLU A 241 -4.90 -36.74 12.36
C GLU A 241 -3.62 -36.32 13.09
N GLU A 242 -2.60 -37.18 13.13
CA GLU A 242 -1.28 -36.83 13.66
C GLU A 242 -0.63 -35.73 12.80
N PHE A 243 -0.60 -35.90 11.48
CA PHE A 243 0.05 -34.94 10.56
C PHE A 243 -0.54 -33.53 10.64
N PHE A 244 -1.87 -33.40 10.71
CA PHE A 244 -2.57 -32.12 10.85
C PHE A 244 -2.90 -31.75 12.31
N SER A 245 -2.33 -32.43 13.29
CA SER A 245 -2.49 -32.05 14.70
C SER A 245 -1.86 -30.69 15.00
N ASN A 246 -2.10 -30.16 16.19
CA ASN A 246 -1.39 -28.96 16.67
C ASN A 246 0.03 -29.28 17.14
N ASP A 247 0.31 -30.55 17.48
CA ASP A 247 1.61 -31.00 17.97
C ASP A 247 2.60 -31.22 16.84
N TYR A 248 2.10 -31.45 15.61
CA TYR A 248 2.92 -31.47 14.41
C TYR A 248 3.04 -30.04 13.84
N PRO A 249 4.25 -29.43 13.81
CA PRO A 249 4.41 -28.04 13.37
C PRO A 249 4.08 -27.85 11.89
N GLU A 250 3.56 -26.66 11.55
CA GLU A 250 3.31 -26.30 10.14
C GLU A 250 4.60 -26.35 9.31
N SER A 251 5.72 -25.82 9.81
CA SER A 251 6.99 -25.85 9.08
C SER A 251 7.38 -27.27 8.66
N ALA A 252 7.23 -28.24 9.57
CA ALA A 252 7.46 -29.66 9.29
C ALA A 252 6.48 -30.22 8.24
N ARG A 253 5.20 -29.81 8.28
CA ARG A 253 4.22 -30.19 7.22
C ARG A 253 4.63 -29.65 5.86
N ILE A 254 4.99 -28.38 5.78
CA ILE A 254 5.40 -27.72 4.54
C ILE A 254 6.66 -28.38 3.97
N ASP A 255 7.64 -28.64 4.83
CA ASP A 255 8.88 -29.33 4.49
C ASP A 255 8.63 -30.75 3.97
N LEU A 256 7.72 -31.51 4.59
CA LEU A 256 7.32 -32.83 4.12
C LEU A 256 6.58 -32.80 2.77
N LEU A 257 5.70 -31.82 2.56
CA LEU A 257 4.88 -31.74 1.36
C LEU A 257 5.65 -31.21 0.15
N PHE A 258 6.48 -30.18 0.35
CA PHE A 258 7.03 -29.35 -0.73
C PHE A 258 8.57 -29.34 -0.77
N GLY A 259 9.25 -29.58 0.36
CA GLY A 259 10.71 -29.57 0.46
C GLY A 259 11.25 -28.27 1.06
N GLY A 260 12.56 -28.03 1.02
CA GLY A 260 13.17 -26.81 1.58
C GLY A 260 12.85 -25.55 0.76
N ARG A 261 12.77 -24.39 1.44
CA ARG A 261 12.40 -23.09 0.83
C ARG A 261 13.30 -22.63 -0.33
N GLU A 262 14.56 -23.05 -0.34
CA GLU A 262 15.55 -22.64 -1.35
C GLU A 262 15.31 -23.34 -2.72
N ASP A 263 14.58 -24.46 -2.75
CA ASP A 263 14.30 -25.24 -3.97
C ASP A 263 12.92 -24.88 -4.56
N TYR A 264 12.79 -23.63 -5.00
CA TYR A 264 11.54 -23.07 -5.52
C TYR A 264 10.93 -23.92 -6.65
N GLY A 265 11.76 -24.43 -7.55
CA GLY A 265 11.31 -25.25 -8.69
C GLY A 265 10.67 -26.56 -8.25
N ARG A 266 11.32 -27.30 -7.34
CA ARG A 266 10.80 -28.56 -6.81
C ARG A 266 9.54 -28.36 -5.97
N ARG A 267 9.48 -27.28 -5.16
CA ARG A 267 8.29 -26.92 -4.40
C ARG A 267 7.09 -26.69 -5.30
N GLY A 268 7.27 -25.88 -6.35
CA GLY A 268 6.24 -25.61 -7.36
C GLY A 268 5.75 -26.88 -8.04
N GLN A 269 6.66 -27.78 -8.41
CA GLN A 269 6.32 -29.08 -9.01
C GLN A 269 5.50 -29.96 -8.07
N ARG A 270 5.95 -30.15 -6.81
CA ARG A 270 5.23 -30.96 -5.83
C ARG A 270 3.86 -30.37 -5.50
N ARG A 271 3.74 -29.05 -5.41
CA ARG A 271 2.46 -28.35 -5.26
C ARG A 271 1.53 -28.64 -6.44
N GLY A 272 2.05 -28.58 -7.67
CA GLY A 272 1.32 -28.95 -8.89
C GLY A 272 0.76 -30.38 -8.85
N TRP A 273 1.58 -31.36 -8.42
CA TRP A 273 1.17 -32.75 -8.28
C TRP A 273 0.07 -32.94 -7.23
N LEU A 274 0.20 -32.28 -6.07
CA LEU A 274 -0.82 -32.34 -5.02
C LEU A 274 -2.13 -31.68 -5.49
N VAL A 275 -2.07 -30.54 -6.17
CA VAL A 275 -3.26 -29.91 -6.77
C VAL A 275 -3.92 -30.88 -7.75
N GLN A 276 -3.14 -31.57 -8.59
CA GLN A 276 -3.70 -32.57 -9.52
C GLN A 276 -4.35 -33.75 -8.78
N HIS A 277 -3.78 -34.20 -7.66
CA HIS A 277 -4.39 -35.24 -6.83
C HIS A 277 -5.75 -34.79 -6.29
N LEU A 278 -5.83 -33.60 -5.69
CA LEU A 278 -7.09 -33.04 -5.16
C LEU A 278 -8.12 -32.72 -6.25
N TYR A 279 -7.67 -32.23 -7.41
CA TYR A 279 -8.52 -31.89 -8.53
C TYR A 279 -9.27 -33.11 -9.08
N LYS A 280 -8.65 -34.30 -9.08
CA LYS A 280 -9.31 -35.54 -9.53
C LYS A 280 -10.55 -35.90 -8.71
N ASP A 281 -10.53 -35.58 -7.42
CA ASP A 281 -11.66 -35.80 -6.51
C ASP A 281 -12.59 -34.58 -6.42
N GLY A 282 -12.29 -33.52 -7.19
CA GLY A 282 -13.09 -32.31 -7.28
C GLY A 282 -12.91 -31.35 -6.11
N PHE A 283 -11.90 -31.52 -5.26
CA PHE A 283 -11.69 -30.64 -4.11
C PHE A 283 -11.06 -29.32 -4.52
N GLU A 284 -11.73 -28.22 -4.18
CA GLU A 284 -11.22 -26.88 -4.44
C GLU A 284 -11.44 -25.94 -3.23
N PRO A 285 -10.46 -25.09 -2.87
CA PRO A 285 -10.70 -24.02 -1.92
C PRO A 285 -11.78 -23.08 -2.45
N VAL A 286 -12.64 -22.61 -1.55
CA VAL A 286 -13.68 -21.64 -1.88
C VAL A 286 -13.03 -20.29 -2.20
N PRO A 287 -13.33 -19.69 -3.37
CA PRO A 287 -12.65 -18.47 -3.78
C PRO A 287 -13.00 -17.27 -2.90
N ALA A 288 -12.11 -16.26 -2.89
CA ALA A 288 -12.37 -14.97 -2.30
C ALA A 288 -13.41 -14.18 -3.12
N THR A 289 -14.11 -13.25 -2.47
CA THR A 289 -15.22 -12.50 -3.06
C THR A 289 -15.18 -11.04 -2.64
N MET A 290 -15.66 -10.13 -3.49
CA MET A 290 -15.85 -8.71 -3.18
C MET A 290 -17.27 -8.26 -3.53
N GLY A 291 -17.80 -7.31 -2.75
CA GLY A 291 -19.08 -6.66 -3.01
C GLY A 291 -20.30 -7.49 -2.59
N PRO A 292 -21.31 -6.89 -1.94
CA PRO A 292 -22.56 -7.57 -1.61
C PRO A 292 -23.29 -8.17 -2.83
N PRO A 293 -23.87 -9.38 -2.73
CA PRO A 293 -23.61 -10.36 -1.68
C PRO A 293 -22.28 -11.07 -1.89
N TYR A 294 -21.60 -11.40 -0.78
CA TYR A 294 -20.30 -12.09 -0.79
C TYR A 294 -20.41 -13.63 -0.85
N ARG A 295 -21.63 -14.16 -0.86
CA ARG A 295 -21.94 -15.59 -0.64
C ARG A 295 -22.94 -16.10 -1.68
N GLY A 296 -23.09 -17.42 -1.76
CA GLY A 296 -23.95 -18.10 -2.74
C GLY A 296 -23.24 -18.26 -4.08
N LEU A 297 -22.30 -19.21 -4.13
CA LEU A 297 -21.49 -19.46 -5.31
C LEU A 297 -22.10 -20.56 -6.19
N GLU A 298 -21.95 -20.40 -7.50
CA GLU A 298 -22.21 -21.40 -8.51
C GLU A 298 -21.09 -21.41 -9.55
N VAL A 299 -20.92 -22.54 -10.24
CA VAL A 299 -19.96 -22.64 -11.33
C VAL A 299 -20.47 -21.84 -12.52
N ASP A 300 -19.61 -21.05 -13.16
CA ASP A 300 -19.93 -20.42 -14.43
C ASP A 300 -19.80 -21.45 -15.57
N THR A 301 -20.96 -21.79 -16.14
CA THR A 301 -21.08 -22.81 -17.18
C THR A 301 -20.75 -22.28 -18.57
N SER A 302 -20.51 -20.97 -18.73
CA SER A 302 -20.12 -20.40 -20.01
C SER A 302 -18.74 -20.90 -20.45
N GLU A 303 -18.53 -21.04 -21.76
CA GLU A 303 -17.21 -21.44 -22.29
C GLU A 303 -16.15 -20.35 -22.13
N LYS A 304 -16.55 -19.09 -21.94
CA LYS A 304 -15.61 -17.98 -21.68
C LYS A 304 -15.04 -18.02 -20.27
N ALA A 305 -15.77 -18.61 -19.33
CA ALA A 305 -15.33 -18.81 -17.94
C ALA A 305 -14.47 -20.06 -17.76
N LYS A 306 -14.09 -20.72 -18.87
CA LYS A 306 -13.27 -21.93 -18.86
C LYS A 306 -11.84 -21.59 -19.23
N THR A 307 -10.90 -22.00 -18.40
CA THR A 307 -9.46 -21.95 -18.66
C THR A 307 -8.87 -23.34 -18.59
N ILE A 308 -7.91 -23.62 -19.47
CA ILE A 308 -7.13 -24.86 -19.45
C ILE A 308 -5.70 -24.47 -19.10
N ASP A 309 -5.15 -25.06 -18.05
CA ASP A 309 -3.78 -24.78 -17.65
C ASP A 309 -2.76 -25.68 -18.37
N SER A 310 -1.48 -25.47 -18.08
CA SER A 310 -0.37 -26.23 -18.68
C SER A 310 -0.40 -27.74 -18.39
N GLU A 311 -1.10 -28.17 -17.34
CA GLU A 311 -1.28 -29.57 -16.95
C GLU A 311 -2.56 -30.17 -17.56
N GLY A 312 -3.29 -29.42 -18.39
CA GLY A 312 -4.53 -29.84 -19.03
C GLY A 312 -5.74 -29.84 -18.09
N ARG A 313 -5.64 -29.26 -16.89
CA ARG A 313 -6.79 -29.14 -15.97
C ARG A 313 -7.76 -28.11 -16.49
N ILE A 314 -9.05 -28.42 -16.39
CA ILE A 314 -10.13 -27.52 -16.77
C ILE A 314 -10.58 -26.76 -15.53
N TRP A 315 -10.20 -25.50 -15.46
CA TRP A 315 -10.67 -24.56 -14.46
C TRP A 315 -11.91 -23.83 -14.97
N ARG A 316 -12.90 -23.66 -14.10
CA ARG A 316 -14.05 -22.81 -14.34
C ARG A 316 -14.09 -21.70 -13.32
N GLU A 317 -14.42 -20.49 -13.77
CA GLU A 317 -14.72 -19.40 -12.86
C GLU A 317 -16.01 -19.68 -12.08
N TYR A 318 -16.13 -18.99 -10.95
CA TYR A 318 -17.33 -19.02 -10.12
C TYR A 318 -18.04 -17.68 -10.23
N LYS A 319 -19.36 -17.70 -10.14
CA LYS A 319 -20.18 -16.50 -10.03
C LYS A 319 -21.05 -16.57 -8.79
N ILE A 320 -21.49 -15.41 -8.34
CA ILE A 320 -22.46 -15.29 -7.27
C ILE A 320 -23.85 -15.49 -7.88
N SER A 321 -24.68 -16.37 -7.31
CA SER A 321 -25.99 -16.73 -7.86
C SER A 321 -26.97 -15.56 -7.96
N LYS A 322 -26.81 -14.54 -7.10
CA LYS A 322 -27.63 -13.31 -7.09
C LYS A 322 -26.73 -12.07 -7.03
N PRO A 323 -25.95 -11.79 -8.08
CA PRO A 323 -24.92 -10.76 -8.02
C PRO A 323 -25.55 -9.36 -8.05
N ARG A 324 -24.92 -8.40 -7.39
CA ARG A 324 -25.14 -6.97 -7.58
C ARG A 324 -23.99 -6.37 -8.38
N LYS A 325 -24.06 -5.05 -8.63
CA LYS A 325 -23.11 -4.33 -9.49
C LYS A 325 -21.63 -4.59 -9.14
N MET A 326 -21.30 -4.61 -7.84
CA MET A 326 -19.92 -4.80 -7.36
C MET A 326 -19.58 -6.23 -6.97
N SER A 327 -20.51 -7.19 -7.10
CA SER A 327 -20.25 -8.61 -6.81
C SER A 327 -19.17 -9.17 -7.72
N ARG A 328 -18.06 -9.64 -7.15
CA ARG A 328 -16.94 -10.27 -7.85
C ARG A 328 -16.49 -11.51 -7.11
N VAL A 329 -16.03 -12.50 -7.87
CA VAL A 329 -15.36 -13.69 -7.35
C VAL A 329 -13.94 -13.68 -7.90
N PHE A 330 -12.95 -13.79 -7.02
CA PHE A 330 -11.57 -13.88 -7.41
C PHE A 330 -11.17 -15.35 -7.44
N GLY A 331 -11.37 -15.98 -8.59
CA GLY A 331 -11.08 -17.40 -8.81
C GLY A 331 -9.70 -17.85 -8.29
N PRO A 332 -8.61 -17.09 -8.51
CA PRO A 332 -7.28 -17.47 -8.06
C PRO A 332 -7.02 -17.34 -6.55
N LEU A 333 -7.92 -16.77 -5.76
CA LEU A 333 -7.68 -16.45 -4.35
C LEU A 333 -8.52 -17.34 -3.44
N ALA A 334 -7.96 -17.80 -2.32
CA ALA A 334 -8.66 -18.54 -1.27
C ALA A 334 -8.76 -17.68 0.00
N ARG A 335 -9.91 -17.72 0.69
CA ARG A 335 -10.15 -16.95 1.91
C ARG A 335 -10.17 -17.83 3.16
N TYR A 336 -9.75 -17.25 4.27
CA TYR A 336 -9.79 -17.91 5.58
C TYR A 336 -11.21 -18.20 6.04
N LYS A 337 -11.41 -19.36 6.68
CA LYS A 337 -12.62 -19.73 7.41
C LYS A 337 -12.57 -19.11 8.81
N LEU A 338 -12.88 -17.82 8.91
CA LEU A 338 -12.81 -17.04 10.17
C LEU A 338 -13.94 -17.36 11.17
N TYR A 339 -15.05 -17.92 10.69
CA TYR A 339 -16.24 -18.20 11.49
C TYR A 339 -16.76 -19.59 11.15
N GLU A 340 -17.64 -20.14 11.99
CA GLU A 340 -18.42 -21.33 11.63
C GLU A 340 -19.52 -21.03 10.60
N ARG A 341 -20.18 -22.07 10.11
CA ARG A 341 -21.25 -21.98 9.12
C ARG A 341 -22.56 -22.43 9.73
N LEU A 342 -23.65 -21.74 9.40
CA LEU A 342 -24.99 -22.18 9.78
C LEU A 342 -25.39 -23.39 8.95
N ASN A 343 -26.17 -24.31 9.53
CA ASN A 343 -26.79 -25.44 8.83
C ASN A 343 -25.82 -26.24 7.94
N ASP A 344 -24.62 -26.54 8.45
CA ASP A 344 -23.55 -27.23 7.71
C ASP A 344 -23.22 -26.56 6.35
N ASN A 345 -23.29 -25.23 6.32
CA ASN A 345 -23.06 -24.36 5.17
C ASN A 345 -24.03 -24.58 3.99
N LYS A 346 -25.19 -25.23 4.18
CA LYS A 346 -26.14 -25.55 3.11
C LYS A 346 -26.55 -24.33 2.26
N ASP A 347 -26.69 -23.17 2.89
CA ASP A 347 -27.15 -21.93 2.24
C ASP A 347 -26.03 -20.87 2.13
N TRP A 348 -24.76 -21.27 2.26
CA TRP A 348 -23.58 -20.40 2.26
C TRP A 348 -23.50 -19.38 3.42
N GLU A 349 -24.34 -19.53 4.44
CA GLU A 349 -24.45 -18.59 5.55
C GLU A 349 -23.32 -18.73 6.58
N ILE A 350 -22.83 -17.59 7.05
CA ILE A 350 -21.78 -17.50 8.06
C ILE A 350 -22.43 -17.33 9.44
N ASP A 351 -21.99 -18.13 10.42
CA ASP A 351 -22.37 -17.96 11.82
C ASP A 351 -21.42 -16.96 12.50
N PHE A 352 -21.74 -15.67 12.38
CA PHE A 352 -20.93 -14.60 12.99
C PHE A 352 -20.91 -14.64 14.54
N SER A 353 -21.74 -15.48 15.17
CA SER A 353 -21.70 -15.69 16.63
C SER A 353 -20.68 -16.73 17.08
N LYS A 354 -20.09 -17.48 16.14
CA LYS A 354 -19.13 -18.56 16.40
C LYS A 354 -17.82 -18.32 15.64
N PRO A 355 -16.95 -17.43 16.14
CA PRO A 355 -15.62 -17.23 15.55
C PRO A 355 -14.75 -18.49 15.71
N ARG A 356 -13.95 -18.82 14.69
CA ARG A 356 -12.99 -19.91 14.72
C ARG A 356 -11.66 -19.42 15.27
N GLN A 357 -11.57 -19.33 16.59
CA GLN A 357 -10.41 -18.75 17.28
C GLN A 357 -9.06 -19.26 16.76
N ALA A 358 -8.92 -20.57 16.51
CA ALA A 358 -7.70 -21.14 15.94
C ALA A 358 -7.28 -20.53 14.59
N THR A 359 -8.24 -20.20 13.70
CA THR A 359 -7.92 -19.54 12.42
C THR A 359 -7.50 -18.08 12.64
N TRP A 360 -8.13 -17.37 13.57
CA TRP A 360 -7.74 -16.00 13.90
C TRP A 360 -6.33 -15.95 14.49
N ASP A 361 -6.05 -16.82 15.46
CA ASP A 361 -4.75 -16.90 16.13
C ASP A 361 -3.65 -17.31 15.14
N TYR A 362 -3.93 -18.23 14.22
CA TYR A 362 -3.04 -18.62 13.13
C TYR A 362 -2.61 -17.42 12.28
N VAL A 363 -3.56 -16.65 11.76
CA VAL A 363 -3.24 -15.49 10.89
C VAL A 363 -2.54 -14.38 11.69
N CYS A 364 -3.01 -14.09 12.90
CA CYS A 364 -2.40 -13.07 13.75
C CYS A 364 -0.96 -13.43 14.15
N GLY A 365 -0.68 -14.70 14.43
CA GLY A 365 0.64 -15.21 14.77
C GLY A 365 1.64 -15.01 13.64
N HIS A 366 1.30 -15.47 12.42
CA HIS A 366 2.17 -15.33 11.26
C HIS A 366 2.54 -13.87 10.94
N PHE A 367 1.56 -12.97 10.90
CA PHE A 367 1.84 -11.56 10.68
C PHE A 367 2.62 -10.91 11.84
N HIS A 368 2.42 -11.38 13.08
CA HIS A 368 3.23 -10.93 14.21
C HIS A 368 4.68 -11.37 14.09
N ASP A 369 4.94 -12.61 13.68
CA ASP A 369 6.29 -13.14 13.51
C ASP A 369 7.04 -12.39 12.40
N ILE A 370 6.39 -12.15 11.26
CA ILE A 370 6.95 -11.32 10.17
C ILE A 370 7.22 -9.89 10.66
N GLN A 371 6.25 -9.28 11.37
CA GLN A 371 6.42 -7.94 11.91
C GLN A 371 7.65 -7.88 12.83
N LYS A 372 7.81 -8.87 13.72
CA LYS A 372 8.90 -8.96 14.67
C LYS A 372 10.24 -9.18 13.97
N GLU A 373 10.29 -10.10 13.02
CA GLU A 373 11.50 -10.46 12.27
C GLU A 373 12.07 -9.26 11.51
N TYR A 374 11.22 -8.57 10.76
CA TYR A 374 11.65 -7.45 9.90
C TYR A 374 11.46 -6.08 10.53
N ASN A 375 10.87 -6.00 11.73
CA ASN A 375 10.61 -4.78 12.50
C ASN A 375 9.67 -3.76 11.80
N PHE A 376 8.70 -4.20 11.01
CA PHE A 376 7.71 -3.30 10.39
C PHE A 376 6.89 -2.49 11.41
N ASP A 377 6.52 -1.27 11.07
CA ASP A 377 5.89 -0.24 11.92
C ASP A 377 4.39 -0.06 11.68
N PHE A 378 3.90 -0.44 10.52
CA PHE A 378 2.49 -0.39 10.20
C PHE A 378 2.14 -1.46 9.18
N MET A 379 0.85 -1.71 9.03
CA MET A 379 0.32 -2.51 7.94
C MET A 379 -0.56 -1.66 7.02
N ARG A 380 -0.51 -1.97 5.73
CA ARG A 380 -1.59 -1.67 4.79
C ARG A 380 -2.53 -2.87 4.74
N GLY A 381 -3.78 -2.70 5.16
CA GLY A 381 -4.77 -3.76 5.07
C GLY A 381 -5.34 -3.85 3.65
N ASP A 382 -5.13 -4.98 2.99
CA ASP A 382 -5.71 -5.24 1.67
C ASP A 382 -7.22 -5.52 1.79
N MET A 383 -8.03 -4.95 0.91
CA MET A 383 -9.49 -5.09 0.91
C MET A 383 -10.16 -4.71 2.24
N SER A 384 -9.63 -3.71 2.97
CA SER A 384 -10.18 -3.24 4.26
C SER A 384 -11.60 -2.69 4.21
N HIS A 385 -12.18 -2.55 3.03
CA HIS A 385 -13.59 -2.22 2.85
C HIS A 385 -14.53 -3.42 3.08
N VAL A 386 -14.02 -4.66 3.15
CA VAL A 386 -14.85 -5.87 3.19
C VAL A 386 -15.56 -6.01 4.53
N GLN A 387 -16.85 -5.67 4.52
CA GLN A 387 -17.79 -5.98 5.59
C GLN A 387 -18.77 -7.06 5.08
N MET A 388 -18.75 -8.24 5.70
CA MET A 388 -19.53 -9.41 5.24
C MET A 388 -20.87 -9.65 5.94
N ARG A 389 -21.24 -8.91 7.00
CA ARG A 389 -22.50 -9.12 7.74
C ARG A 389 -23.67 -8.49 6.97
N PRO A 390 -24.66 -9.26 6.50
CA PRO A 390 -25.75 -8.75 5.66
C PRO A 390 -26.58 -7.63 6.28
N GLU A 391 -26.67 -7.58 7.61
CA GLU A 391 -27.38 -6.56 8.39
C GLU A 391 -26.65 -5.21 8.41
N GLY A 392 -25.43 -5.14 7.88
CA GLY A 392 -24.58 -3.96 7.88
C GLY A 392 -23.63 -3.89 9.08
N VAL A 393 -23.14 -2.69 9.36
CA VAL A 393 -22.19 -2.43 10.44
C VAL A 393 -22.91 -2.56 11.80
N PRO A 394 -22.47 -3.47 12.70
CA PRO A 394 -23.11 -3.65 14.00
C PRO A 394 -22.81 -2.48 14.94
N ALA A 395 -23.71 -2.20 15.89
CA ALA A 395 -23.51 -1.11 16.85
C ALA A 395 -22.35 -1.34 17.83
N LYS A 396 -21.96 -2.59 18.06
CA LYS A 396 -20.82 -3.00 18.90
C LYS A 396 -20.12 -4.18 18.24
N VAL A 397 -18.80 -4.26 18.44
CA VAL A 397 -17.93 -5.27 17.87
C VAL A 397 -17.07 -5.93 18.93
N ASP A 398 -16.71 -7.18 18.71
CA ASP A 398 -15.74 -7.93 19.51
C ASP A 398 -14.37 -7.97 18.81
N ASN A 399 -13.45 -8.76 19.36
CA ASN A 399 -12.10 -8.94 18.78
C ASN A 399 -12.10 -9.71 17.45
N TYR A 400 -13.22 -10.33 17.07
CA TYR A 400 -13.34 -11.16 15.87
C TYR A 400 -14.15 -10.47 14.78
N TYR A 401 -14.38 -9.17 14.86
CA TYR A 401 -15.16 -8.43 13.86
C TYR A 401 -14.47 -8.30 12.50
N ASP A 402 -13.17 -7.97 12.52
CA ASP A 402 -12.37 -7.66 11.33
C ASP A 402 -10.95 -8.23 11.48
N LEU A 403 -10.42 -8.81 10.39
CA LEU A 403 -9.13 -9.51 10.42
C LEU A 403 -7.96 -8.55 10.64
N HIS A 404 -7.98 -7.39 10.00
CA HIS A 404 -6.93 -6.39 10.17
C HIS A 404 -6.95 -5.85 11.60
N LYS A 405 -8.12 -5.53 12.16
CA LYS A 405 -8.27 -5.17 13.58
C LYS A 405 -7.60 -6.19 14.50
N ALA A 406 -7.85 -7.49 14.28
CA ALA A 406 -7.28 -8.56 15.08
C ALA A 406 -5.75 -8.63 14.97
N VAL A 407 -5.20 -8.57 13.75
CA VAL A 407 -3.75 -8.56 13.50
C VAL A 407 -3.09 -7.37 14.19
N ARG A 408 -3.64 -6.17 14.01
CA ARG A 408 -3.17 -4.94 14.66
C ARG A 408 -3.20 -5.07 16.18
N ALA A 409 -4.31 -5.53 16.75
CA ALA A 409 -4.45 -5.71 18.19
C ALA A 409 -3.43 -6.72 18.74
N HIS A 410 -3.16 -7.79 18.00
CA HIS A 410 -2.15 -8.79 18.36
C HIS A 410 -0.75 -8.17 18.40
N ILE A 411 -0.33 -7.49 17.35
CA ILE A 411 1.00 -6.85 17.24
C ILE A 411 1.19 -5.75 18.29
N ARG A 412 0.15 -4.95 18.56
CA ARG A 412 0.22 -3.83 19.53
C ARG A 412 0.44 -4.27 20.98
N LYS A 413 0.31 -5.55 21.30
CA LYS A 413 0.76 -6.09 22.60
C LYS A 413 2.26 -5.89 22.82
N ALA A 414 3.07 -5.98 21.76
CA ALA A 414 4.52 -5.79 21.81
C ALA A 414 4.96 -4.43 21.22
N LYS A 415 4.23 -3.90 20.23
CA LYS A 415 4.56 -2.66 19.53
C LYS A 415 3.38 -1.67 19.56
N PRO A 416 3.16 -0.93 20.66
CA PRO A 416 1.94 -0.13 20.87
C PRO A 416 1.63 0.92 19.81
N TYR A 417 2.64 1.36 19.08
CA TYR A 417 2.58 2.34 18.00
C TYR A 417 2.35 1.75 16.62
N PHE A 418 2.16 0.43 16.49
CA PHE A 418 1.93 -0.22 15.19
C PHE A 418 0.64 0.30 14.53
N GLY A 419 0.76 0.88 13.34
CA GLY A 419 -0.34 1.56 12.64
C GLY A 419 -1.13 0.68 11.67
N TYR A 420 -2.39 1.06 11.43
CA TYR A 420 -3.25 0.46 10.41
C TYR A 420 -3.68 1.48 9.36
N PHE A 421 -3.14 1.32 8.16
CA PHE A 421 -3.52 2.02 6.95
C PHE A 421 -4.46 1.14 6.11
N ALA A 422 -5.72 1.52 5.97
CA ALA A 422 -6.75 0.72 5.33
C ALA A 422 -6.81 0.98 3.81
N GLU A 423 -6.84 -0.07 2.98
CA GLU A 423 -7.20 0.04 1.56
C GLU A 423 -8.72 0.07 1.40
N THR A 424 -9.22 1.24 1.03
CA THR A 424 -10.64 1.54 0.95
C THR A 424 -10.82 2.74 0.03
N PHE A 425 -12.00 2.82 -0.59
CA PHE A 425 -12.35 3.87 -1.56
C PHE A 425 -13.51 4.75 -1.06
N LEU A 426 -13.85 4.68 0.24
CA LEU A 426 -14.90 5.48 0.87
C LEU A 426 -16.21 5.50 0.05
N ALA A 427 -16.64 4.33 -0.41
CA ALA A 427 -17.82 4.18 -1.24
C ALA A 427 -19.12 4.43 -0.45
N GLY A 428 -20.18 4.72 -1.19
CA GLY A 428 -21.51 4.89 -0.60
C GLY A 428 -22.03 3.62 0.10
N PRO A 429 -22.92 3.76 1.10
CA PRO A 429 -23.42 2.62 1.87
C PRO A 429 -24.02 1.51 0.99
N GLY A 430 -23.70 0.26 1.30
CA GLY A 430 -24.24 -0.91 0.59
C GLY A 430 -23.65 -1.15 -0.81
N PHE A 431 -22.71 -0.32 -1.27
CA PHE A 431 -22.19 -0.39 -2.65
C PHE A 431 -21.09 -1.44 -2.80
N ILE A 432 -19.99 -1.29 -2.06
CA ILE A 432 -18.85 -2.23 -2.05
C ILE A 432 -18.83 -3.08 -0.77
N ALA A 433 -19.47 -2.62 0.30
CA ALA A 433 -19.59 -3.28 1.60
C ALA A 433 -21.05 -3.31 2.07
N TYR A 434 -21.44 -4.24 2.95
CA TYR A 434 -22.71 -4.10 3.65
C TYR A 434 -22.61 -2.99 4.70
N GLY A 435 -23.61 -2.10 4.74
CA GLY A 435 -23.62 -0.95 5.66
C GLY A 435 -22.78 0.23 5.16
N ASN A 436 -22.42 1.13 6.09
CA ASN A 436 -21.63 2.33 5.82
C ASN A 436 -20.13 2.05 6.01
N GLU A 437 -19.30 2.37 5.02
CA GLU A 437 -17.87 2.08 5.04
C GLU A 437 -17.10 2.92 6.08
N VAL A 438 -17.49 4.17 6.32
CA VAL A 438 -16.89 5.02 7.37
C VAL A 438 -17.13 4.41 8.74
N ASP A 439 -18.34 3.95 9.03
CA ASP A 439 -18.67 3.29 10.30
C ASP A 439 -17.92 1.96 10.45
N HIS A 440 -17.75 1.21 9.34
CA HIS A 440 -16.96 -0.03 9.34
C HIS A 440 -15.49 0.24 9.69
N LEU A 441 -14.85 1.22 9.06
CA LEU A 441 -13.44 1.56 9.28
C LEU A 441 -13.17 1.99 10.73
N GLU A 442 -14.08 2.75 11.32
CA GLU A 442 -14.00 3.14 12.73
C GLU A 442 -14.05 1.91 13.64
N LEU A 443 -14.99 0.99 13.41
CA LEU A 443 -15.09 -0.24 14.20
C LEU A 443 -13.99 -1.28 13.92
N ALA A 444 -13.35 -1.23 12.75
CA ALA A 444 -12.16 -1.99 12.40
C ALA A 444 -10.88 -1.41 13.04
N ASP A 445 -10.97 -0.32 13.80
CA ASP A 445 -9.84 0.43 14.37
C ASP A 445 -8.80 0.84 13.32
N ALA A 446 -9.23 1.19 12.11
CA ALA A 446 -8.36 1.82 11.13
C ALA A 446 -7.80 3.12 11.71
N ASP A 447 -6.50 3.36 11.60
CA ASP A 447 -5.91 4.63 12.01
C ASP A 447 -5.99 5.65 10.87
N SER A 448 -5.84 5.17 9.63
CA SER A 448 -5.93 5.98 8.41
C SER A 448 -6.41 5.15 7.22
N THR A 449 -6.91 5.80 6.16
CA THR A 449 -7.44 5.15 4.94
C THR A 449 -6.87 5.78 3.67
N LEU A 450 -6.66 4.99 2.62
CA LEU A 450 -6.23 5.47 1.30
C LEU A 450 -7.21 6.49 0.68
N GLY A 451 -8.52 6.25 0.81
CA GLY A 451 -9.55 7.07 0.16
C GLY A 451 -9.64 6.91 -1.36
N ASP A 452 -10.30 7.87 -2.00
CA ASP A 452 -10.70 7.91 -3.41
C ASP A 452 -10.36 9.21 -4.16
N LEU A 453 -9.73 10.22 -3.53
CA LEU A 453 -9.36 11.47 -4.21
C LEU A 453 -8.40 11.28 -5.41
N GLN A 454 -7.64 10.19 -5.44
CA GLN A 454 -6.84 9.75 -6.58
C GLN A 454 -7.66 9.41 -7.84
N SER A 455 -8.97 9.23 -7.67
CA SER A 455 -9.92 8.79 -8.68
C SER A 455 -10.70 9.94 -9.33
N MET A 456 -10.20 11.16 -9.21
CA MET A 456 -10.95 12.36 -9.54
C MET A 456 -10.05 13.40 -10.18
N THR A 457 -10.56 14.07 -11.20
CA THR A 457 -9.85 15.20 -11.82
C THR A 457 -9.76 16.35 -10.82
N VAL A 458 -8.55 16.89 -10.64
CA VAL A 458 -8.28 18.03 -9.76
C VAL A 458 -9.13 19.23 -10.20
N GLY A 459 -9.73 19.93 -9.24
CA GLY A 459 -10.57 21.11 -9.51
C GLY A 459 -11.99 20.80 -9.98
N SER A 460 -12.30 19.53 -10.28
CA SER A 460 -13.68 19.14 -10.58
C SER A 460 -14.59 19.33 -9.36
N PRO A 461 -15.91 19.54 -9.57
CA PRO A 461 -16.85 19.63 -8.46
C PRO A 461 -16.79 18.43 -7.51
N ARG A 462 -16.66 17.22 -8.08
CA ARG A 462 -16.54 15.98 -7.32
C ARG A 462 -15.30 15.98 -6.42
N PHE A 463 -14.15 16.39 -6.94
CA PHE A 463 -12.90 16.46 -6.15
C PHE A 463 -13.04 17.41 -4.96
N LEU A 464 -13.58 18.62 -5.16
CA LEU A 464 -13.72 19.62 -4.11
C LEU A 464 -14.76 19.21 -3.06
N GLN A 465 -15.87 18.61 -3.48
CA GLN A 465 -16.90 18.05 -2.61
C GLN A 465 -16.35 16.91 -1.75
N ASN A 466 -15.64 15.95 -2.36
CA ASN A 466 -15.00 14.86 -1.61
C ASN A 466 -13.91 15.39 -0.69
N PHE A 467 -13.13 16.39 -1.10
CA PHE A 467 -12.12 16.97 -0.22
C PHE A 467 -12.76 17.66 0.99
N ARG A 468 -13.88 18.38 0.80
CA ARG A 468 -14.64 18.93 1.93
C ARG A 468 -15.14 17.81 2.85
N TRP A 469 -15.67 16.73 2.29
CA TRP A 469 -16.12 15.58 3.07
C TRP A 469 -14.98 14.91 3.85
N TYR A 470 -13.75 14.87 3.31
CA TYR A 470 -12.58 14.36 4.03
C TYR A 470 -12.27 15.18 5.27
N LEU A 471 -12.47 16.51 5.20
CA LEU A 471 -12.35 17.36 6.38
C LEU A 471 -13.44 17.06 7.41
N ASP A 472 -14.64 16.69 6.99
CA ASP A 472 -15.70 16.27 7.93
C ASP A 472 -15.36 14.95 8.61
N ILE A 473 -14.81 13.99 7.87
CA ILE A 473 -14.29 12.73 8.44
C ILE A 473 -13.15 13.02 9.42
N LEU A 474 -12.13 13.79 9.01
CA LEU A 474 -10.97 14.10 9.84
C LEU A 474 -11.35 14.78 11.18
N ASN A 475 -12.39 15.62 11.17
CA ASN A 475 -12.85 16.32 12.38
C ASN A 475 -13.83 15.49 13.23
N GLY A 476 -14.52 14.52 12.62
CA GLY A 476 -15.67 13.83 13.25
C GLY A 476 -15.45 12.35 13.52
N ARG A 477 -14.35 11.75 13.07
CA ARG A 477 -14.11 10.29 13.11
C ARG A 477 -12.75 9.97 13.72
N ASP A 478 -12.61 8.73 14.20
CA ASP A 478 -11.38 8.26 14.85
C ASP A 478 -10.27 7.84 13.89
N PHE A 479 -10.45 8.01 12.58
CA PHE A 479 -9.44 7.72 11.55
C PHE A 479 -9.25 8.89 10.60
N ALA A 480 -8.10 8.96 9.94
CA ALA A 480 -7.77 10.04 9.02
C ALA A 480 -7.79 9.58 7.55
N PRO A 481 -8.55 10.21 6.64
CA PRO A 481 -8.45 9.92 5.23
C PRO A 481 -7.18 10.55 4.63
N ASN A 482 -6.47 9.80 3.78
CA ASN A 482 -5.28 10.32 3.12
C ASN A 482 -5.64 11.30 2.02
N PHE A 483 -4.97 12.44 1.99
CA PHE A 483 -4.90 13.29 0.82
C PHE A 483 -4.03 12.61 -0.24
N THR A 484 -4.57 11.58 -0.90
CA THR A 484 -3.83 10.77 -1.85
C THR A 484 -3.42 11.60 -3.06
N VAL A 485 -2.10 11.79 -3.20
CA VAL A 485 -1.48 12.73 -4.13
C VAL A 485 -1.54 12.15 -5.53
N MET A 486 -0.85 11.04 -5.75
CA MET A 486 -0.79 10.37 -7.05
C MET A 486 -0.55 8.88 -6.80
N THR A 487 -1.43 8.00 -7.28
CA THR A 487 -1.29 6.57 -7.09
C THR A 487 -1.91 5.75 -8.21
N GLY A 488 -1.28 4.62 -8.51
CA GLY A 488 -1.82 3.59 -9.40
C GLY A 488 -2.60 2.51 -8.67
N ASP A 489 -2.93 2.67 -7.39
CA ASP A 489 -3.48 1.61 -6.52
C ASP A 489 -4.95 1.23 -6.80
N LYS A 490 -5.28 1.02 -8.09
CA LYS A 490 -6.54 0.47 -8.57
C LYS A 490 -6.27 -0.72 -9.48
N ASP A 491 -7.22 -1.64 -9.56
CA ASP A 491 -7.13 -2.85 -10.39
C ASP A 491 -6.83 -2.59 -11.88
N ASP A 492 -7.20 -1.41 -12.36
CA ASP A 492 -6.77 -0.89 -13.65
C ASP A 492 -6.09 0.46 -13.44
N PRO A 493 -4.77 0.59 -13.59
CA PRO A 493 -4.08 1.85 -13.35
C PRO A 493 -4.20 2.86 -14.51
N ARG A 494 -4.89 2.52 -15.60
CA ARG A 494 -5.04 3.35 -16.82
C ARG A 494 -6.09 4.48 -16.67
N PHE A 495 -6.22 5.03 -15.47
CA PHE A 495 -7.09 6.18 -15.17
C PHE A 495 -6.36 7.49 -15.42
N ASP A 496 -5.90 7.67 -16.64
CA ASP A 496 -4.92 8.72 -16.91
C ASP A 496 -5.48 10.14 -16.82
N GLU A 497 -6.78 10.30 -17.02
CA GLU A 497 -7.49 11.58 -16.97
C GLU A 497 -7.32 12.32 -15.64
N PHE A 498 -7.15 11.59 -14.52
CA PHE A 498 -7.03 12.18 -13.19
C PHE A 498 -5.69 12.87 -12.95
N TYR A 499 -4.69 12.58 -13.78
CA TYR A 499 -3.30 13.01 -13.62
C TYR A 499 -2.78 13.87 -14.77
N LEU A 500 -3.66 14.34 -15.67
CA LEU A 500 -3.29 15.22 -16.77
C LEU A 500 -2.85 16.62 -16.30
N GLY A 501 -3.36 17.08 -15.15
CA GLY A 501 -3.05 18.39 -14.58
C GLY A 501 -3.33 18.47 -13.08
N GLY A 502 -2.83 19.52 -12.43
CA GLY A 502 -3.06 19.78 -11.01
C GLY A 502 -2.21 18.95 -10.04
N ASN A 503 -1.24 18.17 -10.54
CA ASN A 503 -0.36 17.33 -9.70
C ASN A 503 0.47 18.17 -8.71
N GLU A 504 0.92 19.37 -9.11
CA GLU A 504 1.61 20.32 -8.24
C GLU A 504 0.70 20.81 -7.12
N ALA A 505 -0.57 21.12 -7.42
CA ALA A 505 -1.56 21.54 -6.42
C ALA A 505 -1.83 20.42 -5.41
N ARG A 506 -1.88 19.15 -5.87
CA ARG A 506 -2.03 17.99 -5.00
C ARG A 506 -0.85 17.84 -4.05
N LEU A 507 0.39 17.81 -4.57
CA LEU A 507 1.58 17.65 -3.71
C LEU A 507 1.76 18.86 -2.79
N PHE A 508 1.44 20.08 -3.26
CA PHE A 508 1.48 21.29 -2.43
C PHE A 508 0.57 21.16 -1.22
N THR A 509 -0.66 20.72 -1.46
CA THR A 509 -1.66 20.53 -0.39
C THR A 509 -1.23 19.43 0.58
N ALA A 510 -0.77 18.29 0.06
CA ALA A 510 -0.30 17.17 0.88
C ALA A 510 0.89 17.52 1.79
N LEU A 511 1.88 18.27 1.28
CA LEU A 511 3.06 18.62 2.07
C LEU A 511 2.80 19.72 3.12
N PHE A 512 1.80 20.57 2.90
CA PHE A 512 1.54 21.74 3.74
C PHE A 512 0.24 21.68 4.56
N LEU A 513 -0.47 20.54 4.54
CA LEU A 513 -1.50 20.18 5.51
C LEU A 513 -0.93 19.21 6.56
N PRO A 514 -0.36 19.70 7.66
CA PRO A 514 0.38 18.87 8.62
C PRO A 514 -0.49 17.90 9.43
N ASP A 515 -1.80 18.09 9.45
CA ASP A 515 -2.76 17.31 10.23
C ASP A 515 -3.64 16.38 9.38
N MET A 516 -3.32 16.21 8.08
CA MET A 516 -3.93 15.22 7.20
C MET A 516 -2.82 14.35 6.57
N PRO A 517 -2.91 13.02 6.60
CA PRO A 517 -1.87 12.17 6.04
C PRO A 517 -1.95 12.18 4.50
N SER A 518 -0.90 11.75 3.81
CA SER A 518 -0.92 11.63 2.35
C SER A 518 -0.23 10.37 1.85
N TYR A 519 -0.57 9.96 0.63
CA TYR A 519 0.00 8.79 -0.03
C TYR A 519 0.39 9.12 -1.47
N MET A 520 1.59 8.71 -1.87
CA MET A 520 2.10 8.83 -3.23
C MET A 520 2.77 7.52 -3.66
N ALA A 521 2.42 6.99 -4.83
CA ALA A 521 3.12 5.83 -5.38
C ALA A 521 4.40 6.24 -6.12
N LEU A 522 5.41 5.38 -6.07
CA LEU A 522 6.66 5.51 -6.81
C LEU A 522 6.41 5.77 -8.30
N GLY A 523 7.23 6.64 -8.89
CA GLY A 523 7.26 6.92 -10.33
C GLY A 523 6.25 7.97 -10.79
N PHE A 524 5.26 8.31 -9.96
CA PHE A 524 4.28 9.35 -10.31
C PHE A 524 4.87 10.76 -10.31
N GLU A 525 5.99 10.98 -9.64
CA GLU A 525 6.73 12.26 -9.63
C GLU A 525 7.29 12.65 -10.99
N CYS A 526 7.48 11.68 -11.88
CA CYS A 526 7.98 11.88 -13.25
C CYS A 526 7.03 11.36 -14.32
N ARG A 527 5.79 11.00 -13.95
CA ARG A 527 4.83 10.39 -14.88
C ARG A 527 4.49 11.34 -16.03
N ASP A 528 4.50 10.80 -17.24
CA ASP A 528 4.10 11.51 -18.45
C ASP A 528 2.59 11.76 -18.47
N PRO A 529 2.13 12.87 -19.09
CA PRO A 529 0.70 13.02 -19.37
C PRO A 529 0.30 11.96 -20.39
N HIS A 530 -0.66 11.12 -20.04
CA HIS A 530 -1.21 10.09 -20.91
C HIS A 530 -2.68 10.43 -21.24
N PRO A 531 -3.00 11.24 -22.28
CA PRO A 531 -4.39 11.52 -22.63
C PRO A 531 -5.20 10.28 -23.01
N ALA A 532 -4.51 9.21 -23.38
CA ALA A 532 -5.03 7.87 -23.60
C ALA A 532 -4.06 6.86 -22.96
N PRO A 533 -4.49 5.61 -22.71
CA PRO A 533 -3.63 4.58 -22.12
C PRO A 533 -2.29 4.43 -22.83
N ALA A 534 -1.20 4.60 -22.06
CA ALA A 534 0.15 4.33 -22.50
C ALA A 534 0.42 2.81 -22.54
N PRO A 535 1.58 2.35 -23.05
CA PRO A 535 2.01 0.98 -22.86
C PRO A 535 2.04 0.59 -21.37
N ASN A 536 1.73 -0.67 -21.09
CA ASN A 536 1.56 -1.19 -19.72
C ASN A 536 2.81 -1.00 -18.85
N GLU A 537 3.99 -0.92 -19.46
CA GLU A 537 5.28 -0.71 -18.80
C GLU A 537 5.38 0.65 -18.09
N HIS A 538 4.47 1.59 -18.34
CA HIS A 538 4.41 2.88 -17.66
C HIS A 538 3.56 2.87 -16.38
N TYR A 539 2.94 1.73 -16.03
CA TYR A 539 2.02 1.63 -14.89
C TYR A 539 2.56 0.69 -13.81
N THR A 540 3.01 1.26 -12.68
CA THR A 540 3.62 0.51 -11.58
C THR A 540 2.73 -0.60 -11.00
N LYS A 541 1.40 -0.41 -10.98
CA LYS A 541 0.45 -1.42 -10.48
C LYS A 541 0.36 -2.65 -11.37
N LEU A 542 0.61 -2.55 -12.67
CA LEU A 542 0.61 -3.73 -13.55
C LEU A 542 1.79 -4.67 -13.23
N TYR A 543 2.88 -4.14 -12.67
CA TYR A 543 3.97 -4.94 -12.12
C TYR A 543 3.65 -5.55 -10.76
N VAL A 544 2.43 -5.48 -10.24
CA VAL A 544 2.05 -6.34 -9.10
C VAL A 544 1.69 -7.76 -9.60
N PHE A 545 1.44 -7.89 -10.89
CA PHE A 545 1.12 -9.14 -11.55
C PHE A 545 2.24 -9.49 -12.54
N HIS A 546 2.49 -10.78 -12.82
CA HIS A 546 3.16 -11.17 -14.06
C HIS A 546 2.10 -11.69 -15.04
N ILE A 547 1.51 -10.77 -15.79
CA ILE A 547 0.60 -11.10 -16.87
C ILE A 547 1.42 -11.11 -18.16
N THR A 548 1.51 -12.26 -18.82
CA THR A 548 2.27 -12.44 -20.07
C THR A 548 1.39 -12.34 -21.31
N GLU A 549 0.06 -12.44 -21.17
CA GLU A 549 -0.91 -12.43 -22.27
C GLU A 549 -2.10 -11.49 -22.00
N GLY A 550 -2.73 -10.98 -23.07
CA GLY A 550 -3.90 -10.10 -22.98
C GLY A 550 -3.57 -8.61 -22.78
N GLU A 551 -4.61 -7.80 -22.60
CA GLU A 551 -4.53 -6.33 -22.61
C GLU A 551 -3.75 -5.72 -21.43
N LYS A 552 -3.59 -6.47 -20.33
CA LYS A 552 -2.85 -6.04 -19.14
C LYS A 552 -1.42 -6.59 -19.09
N ALA A 553 -0.98 -7.29 -20.13
CA ALA A 553 0.35 -7.88 -20.17
C ALA A 553 1.46 -6.84 -20.27
N THR A 554 2.54 -7.04 -19.52
CA THR A 554 3.78 -6.27 -19.62
C THR A 554 4.84 -7.09 -20.37
N LYS A 555 5.59 -6.45 -21.27
CA LYS A 555 6.59 -7.09 -22.15
C LYS A 555 8.04 -6.78 -21.77
N GLY A 556 8.25 -5.85 -20.85
CA GLY A 556 9.58 -5.39 -20.47
C GLY A 556 9.64 -4.83 -19.04
N PRO A 557 10.80 -4.31 -18.62
CA PRO A 557 10.93 -3.63 -17.33
C PRO A 557 10.12 -2.35 -17.30
N TYR A 558 9.81 -1.87 -16.09
CA TYR A 558 9.10 -0.61 -15.92
C TYR A 558 9.85 0.55 -16.58
N VAL A 559 9.08 1.44 -17.21
CA VAL A 559 9.59 2.64 -17.86
C VAL A 559 9.20 3.88 -17.05
N PHE A 560 10.22 4.51 -16.46
CA PHE A 560 10.04 5.81 -15.81
C PHE A 560 9.60 6.86 -16.83
N GLY A 561 8.60 7.66 -16.44
CA GLY A 561 8.14 8.77 -17.27
C GLY A 561 9.23 9.83 -17.48
N LYS A 562 9.10 10.58 -18.56
CA LYS A 562 10.04 11.63 -19.00
C LYS A 562 9.48 13.03 -18.79
N ASN A 563 8.58 13.21 -17.82
CA ASN A 563 7.99 14.51 -17.53
C ASN A 563 8.91 15.38 -16.68
N GLY A 564 9.96 15.91 -17.31
CA GLY A 564 10.94 16.77 -16.65
C GLY A 564 10.34 18.06 -16.08
N GLN A 565 9.25 18.58 -16.70
CA GLN A 565 8.60 19.81 -16.22
C GLN A 565 7.89 19.58 -14.90
N LEU A 566 7.09 18.51 -14.80
CA LEU A 566 6.44 18.12 -13.55
C LEU A 566 7.50 17.84 -12.49
N PHE A 567 8.46 16.96 -12.77
CA PHE A 567 9.47 16.57 -11.79
C PHE A 567 10.28 17.76 -11.27
N HIS A 568 10.64 18.71 -12.15
CA HIS A 568 11.32 19.94 -11.75
C HIS A 568 10.47 20.78 -10.77
N ARG A 569 9.18 20.97 -11.05
CA ARG A 569 8.27 21.73 -10.17
C ARG A 569 8.05 21.02 -8.84
N LEU A 570 7.85 19.71 -8.85
CA LEU A 570 7.72 18.91 -7.63
C LEU A 570 9.02 18.92 -6.81
N SER A 571 10.19 18.87 -7.46
CA SER A 571 11.49 18.98 -6.77
C SER A 571 11.66 20.33 -6.08
N ARG A 572 11.30 21.44 -6.74
CA ARG A 572 11.29 22.78 -6.12
C ARG A 572 10.35 22.85 -4.92
N LEU A 573 9.18 22.23 -5.03
CA LEU A 573 8.22 22.14 -3.94
C LEU A 573 8.76 21.33 -2.75
N ARG A 574 9.40 20.18 -3.00
CA ARG A 574 10.07 19.37 -1.97
C ARG A 574 11.18 20.16 -1.27
N MET A 575 12.00 20.90 -2.04
CA MET A 575 13.03 21.78 -1.48
C MET A 575 12.44 22.90 -0.62
N ALA A 576 11.32 23.51 -1.01
CA ALA A 576 10.63 24.47 -0.16
C ALA A 576 10.13 23.80 1.14
N GLY A 577 9.64 22.56 1.02
CA GLY A 577 9.24 21.69 2.11
C GLY A 577 10.31 21.51 3.19
N GLU A 578 11.58 21.27 2.83
CA GLU A 578 12.71 21.15 3.77
C GLU A 578 12.79 22.35 4.75
N SER A 579 12.41 23.54 4.29
CA SER A 579 12.49 24.78 5.09
C SER A 579 11.20 25.16 5.82
N ILE A 580 10.05 24.62 5.40
CA ILE A 580 8.71 24.98 5.90
C ILE A 580 8.18 23.90 6.84
N ILE A 581 8.26 22.63 6.45
CA ILE A 581 7.61 21.50 7.15
C ILE A 581 8.07 21.38 8.60
N PRO A 582 9.38 21.49 8.94
CA PRO A 582 9.82 21.43 10.33
C PRO A 582 9.19 22.50 11.24
N LYS A 583 8.66 23.59 10.67
CA LYS A 583 8.03 24.69 11.41
C LYS A 583 6.51 24.54 11.57
N ILE A 584 5.90 23.56 10.89
CA ILE A 584 4.44 23.39 10.83
C ILE A 584 3.97 21.98 11.21
N VAL A 585 4.87 20.99 11.22
CA VAL A 585 4.53 19.56 11.41
C VAL A 585 3.79 19.26 12.73
N SER A 586 4.02 20.08 13.76
CA SER A 586 3.35 19.96 15.07
C SER A 586 2.10 20.83 15.20
N SER A 587 1.71 21.57 14.17
CA SER A 587 0.56 22.48 14.19
C SER A 587 -0.67 21.83 13.57
N ASP A 588 -1.84 22.19 14.08
CA ASP A 588 -3.12 21.87 13.41
C ASP A 588 -3.42 22.94 12.35
N THR A 589 -4.27 22.60 11.39
CA THR A 589 -4.67 23.49 10.30
C THR A 589 -5.78 24.43 10.74
N HIS A 590 -5.60 25.73 10.48
CA HIS A 590 -6.65 26.74 10.57
C HIS A 590 -7.10 27.19 9.18
N TRP A 591 -8.31 26.80 8.79
CA TRP A 591 -8.90 27.15 7.51
C TRP A 591 -9.33 28.62 7.46
N LEU A 592 -8.89 29.33 6.41
CA LEU A 592 -9.29 30.71 6.12
C LEU A 592 -10.29 30.76 4.96
N LEU A 593 -10.06 29.92 3.96
CA LEU A 593 -10.97 29.58 2.87
C LEU A 593 -10.96 28.05 2.74
N PRO A 594 -11.89 27.33 3.40
CA PRO A 594 -11.94 25.87 3.31
C PRO A 594 -12.43 25.40 1.92
N PRO A 595 -12.18 24.12 1.55
CA PRO A 595 -12.84 23.49 0.43
C PRO A 595 -14.36 23.67 0.51
N ASP A 596 -14.98 24.01 -0.62
CA ASP A 596 -16.40 24.33 -0.69
C ASP A 596 -17.24 23.08 -1.00
N ALA A 597 -18.23 22.79 -0.15
CA ALA A 597 -19.17 21.68 -0.32
C ALA A 597 -20.02 21.80 -1.59
N THR A 598 -20.15 23.01 -2.17
CA THR A 598 -20.83 23.24 -3.44
C THR A 598 -19.88 23.26 -4.63
N ALA A 599 -18.57 23.29 -4.36
CA ALA A 599 -17.50 23.51 -5.33
C ALA A 599 -17.61 24.83 -6.13
N ALA A 600 -18.30 25.84 -5.59
CA ALA A 600 -18.43 27.15 -6.23
C ALA A 600 -17.12 27.94 -6.19
N THR A 601 -16.30 27.79 -5.15
CA THR A 601 -14.90 28.26 -5.13
C THR A 601 -13.91 27.11 -5.31
N ARG A 602 -12.89 27.36 -6.11
CA ARG A 602 -11.74 26.45 -6.34
C ARG A 602 -10.47 26.93 -5.65
N VAL A 603 -10.50 28.10 -5.02
CA VAL A 603 -9.40 28.62 -4.22
C VAL A 603 -9.62 28.26 -2.77
N ILE A 604 -8.60 27.67 -2.17
CA ILE A 604 -8.56 27.40 -0.73
C ILE A 604 -7.34 28.08 -0.10
N ALA A 605 -7.44 28.38 1.19
CA ALA A 605 -6.39 29.02 1.95
C ALA A 605 -6.42 28.60 3.41
N TRP A 606 -5.25 28.38 4.00
CA TRP A 606 -5.10 27.97 5.39
C TRP A 606 -3.79 28.47 6.00
N THR A 607 -3.68 28.34 7.31
CA THR A 607 -2.48 28.63 8.09
C THR A 607 -2.39 27.69 9.31
N GLN A 608 -1.37 27.85 10.15
CA GLN A 608 -1.26 27.11 11.41
C GLN A 608 -2.25 27.64 12.44
N ALA A 609 -2.90 26.75 13.19
CA ALA A 609 -3.62 27.11 14.41
C ALA A 609 -2.65 27.64 15.48
N GLY A 610 -3.13 28.59 16.30
CA GLY A 610 -2.35 29.17 17.40
C GLY A 610 -1.40 30.30 16.97
N THR A 611 -0.23 29.96 16.42
CA THR A 611 0.81 30.93 15.99
C THR A 611 1.06 30.85 14.48
N PRO A 612 0.25 31.56 13.67
CA PRO A 612 0.36 31.58 12.21
C PRO A 612 1.71 32.11 11.72
N ARG A 613 2.55 31.25 11.13
CA ARG A 613 3.82 31.66 10.51
C ARG A 613 3.75 31.73 8.99
N PHE A 614 2.93 30.88 8.37
CA PHE A 614 2.80 30.83 6.92
C PHE A 614 1.33 30.87 6.52
N LEU A 615 1.03 31.60 5.45
CA LEU A 615 -0.25 31.54 4.74
C LEU A 615 -0.06 30.71 3.48
N PHE A 616 -0.85 29.65 3.36
CA PHE A 616 -0.90 28.79 2.17
C PHE A 616 -2.14 29.11 1.36
N VAL A 617 -1.99 29.22 0.04
CA VAL A 617 -3.07 29.49 -0.90
C VAL A 617 -2.89 28.62 -2.14
N VAL A 618 -3.92 27.92 -2.57
CA VAL A 618 -3.87 27.13 -3.82
C VAL A 618 -5.14 27.32 -4.63
N ASN A 619 -4.96 27.42 -5.95
CA ASN A 619 -6.04 27.39 -6.93
C ASN A 619 -6.15 25.99 -7.50
N PHE A 620 -7.24 25.28 -7.21
CA PHE A 620 -7.53 23.98 -7.82
C PHE A 620 -8.14 24.09 -9.20
N ASP A 621 -8.53 25.27 -9.68
CA ASP A 621 -8.86 25.47 -11.08
C ASP A 621 -7.60 25.27 -11.92
N ILE A 622 -7.57 24.22 -12.74
CA ILE A 622 -6.42 23.90 -13.61
C ILE A 622 -6.52 24.54 -14.99
N ASP A 623 -7.66 25.19 -15.30
CA ASP A 623 -7.94 25.79 -16.60
C ASP A 623 -7.92 27.32 -16.56
N ALA A 624 -8.32 27.92 -15.42
CA ALA A 624 -8.46 29.35 -15.28
C ALA A 624 -7.72 29.93 -14.06
N PRO A 625 -7.15 31.15 -14.18
CA PRO A 625 -6.64 31.89 -13.04
C PRO A 625 -7.79 32.36 -12.15
N ALA A 626 -7.56 32.36 -10.83
CA ALA A 626 -8.46 33.01 -9.89
C ALA A 626 -8.04 34.48 -9.69
N ILE A 627 -9.01 35.38 -9.69
CA ILE A 627 -8.79 36.83 -9.59
C ILE A 627 -9.48 37.42 -8.37
N ASN A 628 -8.91 38.51 -7.84
CA ASN A 628 -9.51 39.32 -6.77
C ASN A 628 -9.83 38.51 -5.50
N ILE A 629 -8.95 37.60 -5.13
CA ILE A 629 -9.10 36.65 -4.02
C ILE A 629 -8.97 37.41 -2.70
N LYS A 630 -9.95 37.20 -1.82
CA LYS A 630 -10.03 37.82 -0.50
C LYS A 630 -9.78 36.78 0.58
N ILE A 631 -8.68 36.91 1.31
CA ILE A 631 -8.28 35.93 2.32
C ILE A 631 -8.43 36.54 3.71
N PRO A 632 -9.35 36.04 4.56
CA PRO A 632 -9.47 36.51 5.93
C PRO A 632 -8.14 36.37 6.70
N LYS A 633 -7.90 37.26 7.66
CA LYS A 633 -6.75 37.12 8.55
C LYS A 633 -7.06 36.15 9.68
N ALA A 634 -6.12 35.24 9.94
CA ALA A 634 -6.20 34.33 11.07
C ALA A 634 -6.18 35.10 12.41
N ARG A 635 -6.94 34.61 13.40
CA ARG A 635 -6.79 35.08 14.79
C ARG A 635 -5.38 34.74 15.28
N GLY A 636 -4.70 35.71 15.90
CA GLY A 636 -3.32 35.53 16.39
C GLY A 636 -2.21 35.84 15.38
N ALA A 637 -2.53 36.07 14.10
CA ALA A 637 -1.56 36.65 13.17
C ALA A 637 -1.21 38.08 13.66
N GLY A 638 0.10 38.38 13.80
CA GLY A 638 0.62 39.63 14.39
C GLY A 638 0.09 40.90 13.70
N LYS A 639 0.38 42.10 14.22
CA LYS A 639 -0.12 43.36 13.64
C LYS A 639 0.39 43.65 12.21
N THR A 640 1.29 42.81 11.70
CA THR A 640 1.96 42.95 10.43
C THR A 640 0.98 43.18 9.28
N PRO A 641 1.15 44.29 8.54
CA PRO A 641 0.27 44.65 7.43
C PRO A 641 0.60 43.90 6.13
N ALA A 642 1.69 43.12 6.08
CA ALA A 642 2.18 42.49 4.86
C ALA A 642 2.63 41.03 5.08
N ALA A 643 2.33 40.15 4.11
CA ALA A 643 2.87 38.80 4.02
C ALA A 643 3.77 38.69 2.79
N GLN A 644 5.01 38.22 2.94
CA GLN A 644 5.97 38.15 1.83
C GLN A 644 5.85 36.82 1.11
N LEU A 645 5.86 36.83 -0.23
CA LEU A 645 5.89 35.58 -1.01
C LEU A 645 7.17 34.81 -0.66
N HIS A 646 6.99 33.62 -0.10
CA HIS A 646 8.06 32.70 0.22
C HIS A 646 8.31 31.71 -0.91
N PHE A 647 7.24 31.16 -1.50
CA PHE A 647 7.31 30.15 -2.56
C PHE A 647 6.09 30.21 -3.50
N SER A 648 6.29 29.88 -4.78
CA SER A 648 5.24 29.61 -5.78
C SER A 648 5.60 28.35 -6.57
N THR A 649 4.62 27.49 -6.83
CA THR A 649 4.79 26.31 -7.71
C THR A 649 5.08 26.68 -9.16
N HIS A 650 4.73 27.90 -9.59
CA HIS A 650 4.84 28.36 -10.97
C HIS A 650 6.02 29.30 -11.22
N GLN A 651 6.34 30.18 -10.26
CA GLN A 651 7.38 31.20 -10.42
C GLN A 651 8.68 30.80 -9.74
N GLU A 652 9.82 30.93 -10.42
CA GLU A 652 11.16 30.63 -9.87
C GLU A 652 11.70 31.72 -8.94
N LYS A 653 11.33 32.98 -9.18
CA LYS A 653 11.82 34.13 -8.41
C LYS A 653 10.74 34.70 -7.48
N LYS A 654 11.18 35.25 -6.35
CA LYS A 654 10.34 36.00 -5.39
C LYS A 654 9.96 37.40 -5.90
N GLU A 655 9.61 37.53 -7.17
CA GLU A 655 9.31 38.84 -7.80
C GLU A 655 7.84 39.26 -7.61
N ALA A 656 7.02 38.47 -6.92
CA ALA A 656 5.65 38.87 -6.60
C ALA A 656 5.60 39.85 -5.44
N SER A 657 4.73 40.85 -5.58
CA SER A 657 4.41 41.82 -4.52
C SER A 657 3.93 41.12 -3.24
N PRO A 658 4.29 41.65 -2.06
CA PRO A 658 3.75 41.15 -0.80
C PRO A 658 2.22 41.30 -0.76
N LEU A 659 1.55 40.42 -0.02
CA LEU A 659 0.11 40.56 0.24
C LEU A 659 -0.11 41.59 1.33
N PHE A 660 -0.88 42.63 1.02
CA PHE A 660 -1.23 43.65 2.01
C PHE A 660 -2.57 43.34 2.68
N PHE A 661 -2.59 43.46 4.00
CA PHE A 661 -3.79 43.38 4.82
C PHE A 661 -4.46 44.75 4.89
N ASN A 662 -5.67 44.86 4.37
CA ASN A 662 -6.39 46.14 4.30
C ASN A 662 -7.21 46.48 5.56
N GLY A 663 -6.94 45.81 6.68
CA GLY A 663 -7.73 45.91 7.91
C GLY A 663 -8.87 44.88 8.02
N LYS A 664 -9.23 44.18 6.93
CA LYS A 664 -10.23 43.11 6.93
C LYS A 664 -9.71 41.80 6.37
N GLN A 665 -8.96 41.85 5.27
CA GLN A 665 -8.47 40.68 4.55
C GLN A 665 -7.16 40.97 3.82
N TYR A 666 -6.40 39.92 3.52
CA TYR A 666 -5.32 39.97 2.54
C TYR A 666 -5.93 39.98 1.14
N GLN A 667 -5.39 40.84 0.29
CA GLN A 667 -5.78 40.98 -1.10
C GLN A 667 -4.78 40.25 -2.00
N LEU A 668 -5.24 39.22 -2.72
CA LEU A 668 -4.46 38.56 -3.76
C LEU A 668 -5.14 38.78 -5.12
N ASP A 669 -4.53 39.62 -5.95
CA ASP A 669 -5.16 40.04 -7.21
C ASP A 669 -5.29 38.91 -8.22
N ARG A 670 -4.31 38.01 -8.25
CA ARG A 670 -4.27 36.90 -9.20
C ARG A 670 -3.46 35.71 -8.69
N LEU A 671 -4.04 34.52 -8.85
CA LEU A 671 -3.41 33.21 -8.64
C LEU A 671 -3.62 32.39 -9.91
N GLU A 672 -2.55 31.92 -10.54
CA GLU A 672 -2.67 31.21 -11.82
C GLU A 672 -3.37 29.86 -11.66
N ALA A 673 -3.78 29.27 -12.79
CA ALA A 673 -4.39 27.95 -12.83
C ALA A 673 -3.45 26.89 -12.22
N GLY A 674 -3.93 26.09 -11.27
CA GLY A 674 -3.15 25.07 -10.56
C GLY A 674 -2.04 25.62 -9.65
N GLU A 675 -1.96 26.93 -9.43
CA GLU A 675 -0.86 27.54 -8.66
C GLU A 675 -1.06 27.41 -7.16
N GLY A 676 -0.01 26.97 -6.46
CA GLY A 676 0.11 27.02 -5.01
C GLY A 676 1.16 28.06 -4.59
N ARG A 677 0.84 28.89 -3.61
CA ARG A 677 1.73 29.91 -3.04
C ARG A 677 1.82 29.81 -1.52
N VAL A 678 3.02 30.03 -1.00
CA VAL A 678 3.29 30.17 0.43
C VAL A 678 3.74 31.61 0.69
N TYR A 679 3.13 32.26 1.67
CA TYR A 679 3.55 33.57 2.17
C TYR A 679 4.03 33.44 3.60
N GLU A 680 5.16 34.06 3.93
CA GLU A 680 5.64 34.18 5.32
C GLU A 680 4.96 35.37 6.00
N LEU A 681 4.38 35.10 7.16
CA LEU A 681 3.75 36.09 8.02
C LEU A 681 4.81 36.59 9.01
N PHE A 682 5.15 37.87 8.96
CA PHE A 682 5.98 38.47 10.00
C PHE A 682 5.14 38.73 11.24
N HIS A 683 5.75 38.65 12.42
CA HIS A 683 5.08 38.97 13.68
C HIS A 683 5.57 40.30 14.25
#